data_AF-R7QNN9-F1
#
_entry.id   AF-R7QNN9-F1
#
_cell.length_a   1.000
_cell.length_b   1.000
_cell.length_c   1.000
_cell.angle_alpha   90.00
_cell.angle_beta   90.00
_cell.angle_gamma   90.00
#
_symmetry.space_group_name_H-M   'P 1'
#
loop_
_entity.id
_entity.type
_entity.pdbx_description
1 polymer ?
#
loop_
_entity_poly.entity_id
_entity_poly.type
_entity_poly.pdbx_seq_one_letter_code
_entity_poly.pdbx_strand_id
1 'polypeptide(L)'
;MCGACAPGTFQDNTRSSSCKTCRSGTANRSSGADSSSACRECAPGTFSEEGDARCTMCPTGQFASGRGSTRCQTCPSGTFSDKTGLTNVAMCMPCPKGTSSTRRRETCNACPSGTFQDRTGSSNCQRCPRGTFFSGTGATGKGACNACPLGTFSSGGADECSSCRAGTYQDERGKDSCFRCPAGTFNEDERATSRSQCRACPKGSISGLGANRCRPCSAGRFQDREGAASCLSCPRGTFSNEIGLADISQCTLCPRGTFNQQEEARACSSCPEGRFQDTEGASSCKLCPEGTFSTRVGLTSLMQCQPCPRGTFSRSGSRACTACPVGTFQDETVSAMCKNCPAGTAGSRTSATEAEQCRPCARGTFSRAGSSTCTDCRVGTFQDRKGAFGCASCPAGTFNNRVGVMSRAGCTACPKGTRSSDEARSCDACREGQFQDRVGSSVCKSCPEGTFSNLLGLTGIGQCRDCPKGTFSGSAERICEPCRVGFYQDQAGSSSCLACPAGTFSNRLGLTAVSQCTKCPPGTSSSSGRTSCTPCRSGSFSSEQGSPSCRPCPRGTASDAVGARSMSACRRCPKGTRSFGGSSSCSACGQGEFQNQRGQGECKPCPKGTFSTGRMETSIAACRPCAAGTFVNFEGSTRCEPCFGGTFQNQTGAQFCEECPANTFSIARRGKSPNVCRSCPGGTTSDPGSTRCE
;
A
#
# COMPACT_ATOMS: atom_id res chain seq x y z
N MET A 1 28.34 -50.91 127.07
CA MET A 1 29.11 -52.00 126.42
C MET A 1 29.65 -51.49 125.09
N CYS A 2 30.97 -51.59 124.84
CA CYS A 2 31.56 -51.33 123.51
C CYS A 2 31.58 -52.64 122.70
N GLY A 3 31.22 -52.60 121.41
CA GLY A 3 31.17 -53.76 120.50
C GLY A 3 32.27 -53.77 119.44
N ALA A 4 32.64 -54.95 118.94
CA ALA A 4 33.70 -55.13 117.95
C ALA A 4 33.31 -54.63 116.54
N CYS A 5 34.29 -54.12 115.78
CA CYS A 5 34.07 -53.64 114.42
C CYS A 5 33.55 -54.72 113.47
N ALA A 6 32.54 -54.39 112.66
CA ALA A 6 31.98 -55.32 111.70
C ALA A 6 32.96 -55.61 110.55
N PRO A 7 32.87 -56.78 109.89
CA PRO A 7 33.60 -57.06 108.65
C PRO A 7 33.46 -55.92 107.63
N GLY A 8 34.53 -55.62 106.90
CA GLY A 8 34.63 -54.47 106.00
C GLY A 8 35.09 -53.18 106.69
N THR A 9 35.17 -53.20 108.03
CA THR A 9 35.66 -52.08 108.84
C THR A 9 36.74 -52.53 109.83
N PHE A 10 37.56 -51.60 110.28
CA PHE A 10 38.60 -51.81 111.28
C PHE A 10 38.63 -50.60 112.23
N GLN A 11 39.17 -50.76 113.43
CA GLN A 11 39.45 -49.63 114.31
C GLN A 11 40.75 -49.84 115.06
N ASP A 12 41.69 -48.94 114.81
CA ASP A 12 43.04 -48.92 115.36
C ASP A 12 43.17 -48.16 116.68
N ASN A 13 42.08 -47.53 117.17
CA ASN A 13 42.06 -46.79 118.44
C ASN A 13 40.96 -47.26 119.40
N THR A 14 41.36 -47.75 120.58
CA THR A 14 40.52 -48.43 121.58
C THR A 14 39.53 -47.54 122.33
N ARG A 15 39.60 -46.21 122.18
CA ARG A 15 38.62 -45.26 122.76
C ARG A 15 37.60 -44.71 121.76
N SER A 16 37.63 -45.17 120.52
CA SER A 16 36.73 -44.70 119.47
C SER A 16 35.42 -45.48 119.44
N SER A 17 34.30 -44.78 119.26
CA SER A 17 32.95 -45.38 119.19
C SER A 17 32.50 -45.78 117.77
N SER A 18 33.35 -45.63 116.74
CA SER A 18 32.98 -45.90 115.33
C SER A 18 34.15 -46.47 114.52
N CYS A 19 33.91 -47.44 113.62
CA CYS A 19 34.95 -48.12 112.84
C CYS A 19 35.20 -47.48 111.46
N LYS A 20 36.45 -47.54 110.96
CA LYS A 20 36.86 -47.04 109.62
C LYS A 20 36.67 -48.13 108.56
N THR A 21 36.23 -47.78 107.35
CA THR A 21 35.98 -48.72 106.24
C THR A 21 37.24 -49.06 105.45
N CYS A 22 37.28 -50.27 104.86
CA CYS A 22 38.30 -50.63 103.86
C CYS A 22 38.11 -49.81 102.57
N ARG A 23 39.19 -49.31 101.95
CA ARG A 23 39.12 -48.56 100.68
C ARG A 23 38.65 -49.44 99.52
N SER A 24 37.97 -48.87 98.52
CA SER A 24 37.54 -49.58 97.31
C SER A 24 38.71 -50.34 96.65
N GLY A 25 38.46 -51.56 96.20
CA GLY A 25 39.49 -52.49 95.71
C GLY A 25 40.15 -53.31 96.82
N THR A 26 39.87 -53.04 98.10
CA THR A 26 40.28 -53.87 99.24
C THR A 26 39.08 -54.29 100.09
N ALA A 27 39.17 -55.45 100.75
CA ALA A 27 38.11 -55.97 101.61
C ALA A 27 38.66 -56.76 102.80
N ASN A 28 37.96 -56.72 103.93
CA ASN A 28 38.29 -57.50 105.12
C ASN A 28 37.08 -58.28 105.61
N ARG A 29 37.19 -59.61 105.74
CA ARG A 29 36.08 -60.47 106.19
C ARG A 29 36.00 -60.63 107.72
N SER A 30 37.00 -60.19 108.46
CA SER A 30 37.12 -60.47 109.90
C SER A 30 36.43 -59.40 110.74
N SER A 31 35.64 -59.81 111.74
CA SER A 31 35.06 -58.92 112.76
C SER A 31 36.05 -58.66 113.89
N GLY A 32 36.11 -57.42 114.38
CA GLY A 32 37.01 -56.97 115.44
C GLY A 32 38.41 -56.56 114.97
N ALA A 33 38.58 -56.31 113.67
CA ALA A 33 39.87 -55.94 113.11
C ALA A 33 40.40 -54.63 113.71
N ASP A 34 41.64 -54.68 114.19
CA ASP A 34 42.32 -53.61 114.91
C ASP A 34 43.28 -52.79 114.03
N SER A 35 43.36 -53.07 112.72
CA SER A 35 44.22 -52.32 111.79
C SER A 35 43.77 -52.40 110.32
N SER A 36 44.18 -51.41 109.52
CA SER A 36 43.87 -51.30 108.08
C SER A 36 44.53 -52.38 107.22
N SER A 37 45.59 -53.03 107.71
CA SER A 37 46.26 -54.13 107.01
C SER A 37 45.39 -55.38 106.86
N ALA A 38 44.30 -55.45 107.62
CA ALA A 38 43.31 -56.50 107.49
C ALA A 38 42.48 -56.38 106.18
N CYS A 39 42.48 -55.22 105.52
CA CYS A 39 41.85 -54.99 104.23
C CYS A 39 42.76 -55.47 103.07
N ARG A 40 42.42 -56.59 102.43
CA ARG A 40 43.22 -57.20 101.35
C ARG A 40 42.70 -56.80 99.97
N GLU A 41 43.63 -56.55 99.04
CA GLU A 41 43.28 -56.23 97.66
C GLU A 41 42.54 -57.36 96.94
N CYS A 42 41.54 -56.97 96.16
CA CYS A 42 40.77 -57.88 95.33
C CYS A 42 41.63 -58.48 94.23
N ALA A 43 41.58 -59.80 94.08
CA ALA A 43 42.28 -60.49 93.01
C ALA A 43 41.68 -60.12 91.64
N PRO A 44 42.42 -60.30 90.52
CA PRO A 44 41.86 -60.13 89.18
C PRO A 44 40.57 -60.93 89.03
N GLY A 45 39.60 -60.38 88.31
CA GLY A 45 38.25 -60.92 88.21
C GLY A 45 37.34 -60.57 89.38
N THR A 46 37.84 -59.93 90.44
CA THR A 46 37.02 -59.45 91.55
C THR A 46 37.20 -57.95 91.77
N PHE A 47 36.15 -57.29 92.24
CA PHE A 47 36.16 -55.89 92.63
C PHE A 47 35.52 -55.71 94.00
N SER A 48 35.86 -54.64 94.70
CA SER A 48 35.14 -54.23 95.91
C SER A 48 34.95 -52.72 95.91
N GLU A 49 33.84 -52.28 96.48
CA GLU A 49 33.60 -50.88 96.79
C GLU A 49 34.03 -50.57 98.23
N GLU A 50 33.98 -49.31 98.63
CA GLU A 50 34.46 -48.89 99.93
C GLU A 50 33.58 -49.46 101.07
N GLY A 51 34.21 -50.04 102.08
CA GLY A 51 33.55 -50.68 103.22
C GLY A 51 33.10 -52.12 102.97
N ASP A 52 33.37 -52.69 101.80
CA ASP A 52 33.00 -54.07 101.50
C ASP A 52 33.75 -55.07 102.38
N ALA A 53 32.98 -55.98 102.97
CA ALA A 53 33.55 -57.09 103.73
C ALA A 53 34.23 -58.13 102.82
N ARG A 54 33.92 -58.16 101.51
CA ARG A 54 34.52 -59.12 100.57
C ARG A 54 34.62 -58.57 99.15
N CYS A 55 35.63 -59.02 98.42
CA CYS A 55 35.71 -58.81 96.97
C CYS A 55 34.67 -59.67 96.25
N THR A 56 33.92 -59.04 95.35
CA THR A 56 32.84 -59.61 94.55
C THR A 56 33.33 -59.89 93.13
N MET A 57 32.95 -61.03 92.54
CA MET A 57 33.35 -61.36 91.17
C MET A 57 32.70 -60.41 90.17
N CYS A 58 33.44 -60.07 89.10
CA CYS A 58 32.86 -59.32 88.01
C CYS A 58 31.70 -60.08 87.40
N PRO A 59 30.52 -59.45 87.24
CA PRO A 59 29.38 -60.11 86.64
C PRO A 59 29.67 -60.44 85.17
N THR A 60 28.86 -61.33 84.62
CA THR A 60 28.87 -61.76 83.22
C THR A 60 28.94 -60.59 82.24
N GLY A 61 29.65 -60.80 81.12
CA GLY A 61 29.95 -59.76 80.13
C GLY A 61 30.94 -58.68 80.60
N GLN A 62 31.58 -58.83 81.76
CA GLN A 62 32.56 -57.88 82.30
C GLN A 62 33.78 -58.56 82.94
N PHE A 63 34.93 -57.92 82.86
CA PHE A 63 36.22 -58.42 83.34
C PHE A 63 36.96 -57.37 84.18
N ALA A 64 37.86 -57.82 85.04
CA ALA A 64 38.76 -56.97 85.82
C ALA A 64 40.18 -57.54 85.76
N SER A 65 41.07 -56.91 85.00
CA SER A 65 42.39 -57.49 84.72
C SER A 65 43.45 -57.29 85.80
N GLY A 66 43.24 -56.38 86.75
CA GLY A 66 44.22 -56.00 87.76
C GLY A 66 43.83 -56.38 89.19
N ARG A 67 44.82 -56.52 90.08
CA ARG A 67 44.59 -56.56 91.53
C ARG A 67 44.10 -55.19 92.02
N GLY A 68 43.27 -55.18 93.06
CA GLY A 68 42.69 -53.95 93.62
C GLY A 68 41.64 -53.30 92.72
N SER A 69 41.04 -54.05 91.78
CA SER A 69 40.06 -53.49 90.84
C SER A 69 38.86 -52.92 91.61
N THR A 70 38.51 -51.67 91.31
CA THR A 70 37.38 -50.99 91.96
C THR A 70 36.08 -51.11 91.17
N ARG A 71 36.15 -51.57 89.92
CA ARG A 71 34.99 -51.81 89.02
C ARG A 71 35.38 -52.72 87.85
N CYS A 72 34.38 -53.33 87.23
CA CYS A 72 34.58 -54.23 86.08
C CYS A 72 34.45 -53.49 84.73
N GLN A 73 35.30 -53.83 83.77
CA GLN A 73 35.29 -53.35 82.39
C GLN A 73 34.41 -54.24 81.50
N THR A 74 33.71 -53.67 80.53
CA THR A 74 32.77 -54.41 79.67
C THR A 74 33.46 -55.06 78.48
N CYS A 75 33.03 -56.26 78.09
CA CYS A 75 33.46 -56.87 76.83
C CYS A 75 33.17 -55.94 75.62
N PRO A 76 34.10 -55.82 74.65
CA PRO A 76 33.91 -55.03 73.42
C PRO A 76 32.72 -55.50 72.56
N SER A 77 32.17 -54.60 71.74
CA SER A 77 31.08 -54.95 70.80
C SER A 77 31.47 -56.13 69.92
N GLY A 78 30.52 -57.02 69.64
CA GLY A 78 30.74 -58.25 68.89
C GLY A 78 31.33 -59.40 69.71
N THR A 79 31.56 -59.21 71.01
CA THR A 79 31.97 -60.27 71.93
C THR A 79 30.99 -60.42 73.11
N PHE A 80 30.99 -61.58 73.75
CA PHE A 80 30.15 -61.92 74.90
C PHE A 80 30.91 -62.77 75.91
N SER A 81 30.40 -62.87 77.13
CA SER A 81 30.88 -63.88 78.09
C SER A 81 29.81 -64.20 79.13
N ASP A 82 29.56 -65.48 79.32
CA ASP A 82 28.59 -66.07 80.25
C ASP A 82 29.22 -66.46 81.61
N LYS A 83 30.50 -66.16 81.81
CA LYS A 83 31.23 -66.44 83.05
C LYS A 83 31.44 -65.18 83.88
N THR A 84 31.22 -65.30 85.19
CA THR A 84 31.60 -64.29 86.18
C THR A 84 33.08 -64.40 86.53
N GLY A 85 33.71 -63.31 86.93
CA GLY A 85 35.09 -63.30 87.43
C GLY A 85 36.17 -63.25 86.34
N LEU A 86 35.84 -62.76 85.14
CA LEU A 86 36.79 -62.70 84.02
C LEU A 86 38.00 -61.84 84.39
N THR A 87 39.18 -62.40 84.19
CA THR A 87 40.45 -61.77 84.58
C THR A 87 41.14 -61.06 83.42
N ASN A 88 40.61 -61.09 82.20
CA ASN A 88 41.08 -60.27 81.07
C ASN A 88 40.03 -60.15 79.95
N VAL A 89 40.26 -59.23 79.00
CA VAL A 89 39.38 -58.99 77.84
C VAL A 89 39.43 -60.09 76.78
N ALA A 90 40.54 -60.84 76.69
CA ALA A 90 40.70 -61.93 75.72
C ALA A 90 39.79 -63.13 76.02
N MET A 91 39.27 -63.20 77.25
CA MET A 91 38.26 -64.19 77.66
C MET A 91 36.82 -63.82 77.22
N CYS A 92 36.62 -62.67 76.55
CA CYS A 92 35.38 -62.35 75.85
C CYS A 92 35.35 -63.06 74.49
N MET A 93 34.39 -63.96 74.27
CA MET A 93 34.31 -64.76 73.04
C MET A 93 33.61 -63.99 71.91
N PRO A 94 34.06 -64.10 70.64
CA PRO A 94 33.39 -63.45 69.51
C PRO A 94 32.02 -64.08 69.25
N CYS A 95 31.04 -63.26 68.89
CA CYS A 95 29.72 -63.73 68.54
C CYS A 95 29.75 -64.65 67.31
N PRO A 96 29.11 -65.83 67.35
CA PRO A 96 29.01 -66.70 66.18
C PRO A 96 28.17 -66.04 65.07
N LYS A 97 28.30 -66.56 63.83
CA LYS A 97 27.48 -66.12 62.70
C LYS A 97 25.98 -66.21 63.04
N GLY A 98 25.19 -65.32 62.47
CA GLY A 98 23.77 -65.20 62.78
C GLY A 98 23.49 -64.53 64.13
N THR A 99 24.50 -64.12 64.89
CA THR A 99 24.31 -63.39 66.14
C THR A 99 25.11 -62.09 66.15
N SER A 100 24.67 -61.12 66.95
CA SER A 100 25.40 -59.88 67.17
C SER A 100 25.28 -59.46 68.64
N SER A 101 26.26 -58.71 69.11
CA SER A 101 26.28 -58.17 70.47
C SER A 101 26.76 -56.72 70.45
N THR A 102 25.99 -55.84 71.08
CA THR A 102 26.45 -54.50 71.46
C THR A 102 27.26 -54.59 72.76
N ARG A 103 27.98 -53.54 73.17
CA ARG A 103 28.82 -53.59 74.39
C ARG A 103 28.02 -54.08 75.61
N ARG A 104 28.68 -54.90 76.45
CA ARG A 104 28.18 -55.43 77.74
C ARG A 104 27.03 -56.44 77.60
N ARG A 105 27.34 -57.65 77.11
CA ARG A 105 26.35 -58.74 76.98
C ARG A 105 26.88 -60.10 77.45
N GLU A 106 25.98 -60.83 78.11
CA GLU A 106 26.21 -62.16 78.66
C GLU A 106 26.07 -63.26 77.59
N THR A 107 25.30 -62.98 76.54
CA THR A 107 25.07 -63.83 75.37
C THR A 107 24.95 -62.98 74.11
N CYS A 108 25.23 -63.55 72.94
CA CYS A 108 24.97 -62.85 71.67
C CYS A 108 23.50 -62.97 71.29
N ASN A 109 22.90 -61.87 70.81
CA ASN A 109 21.52 -61.88 70.34
C ASN A 109 21.49 -62.43 68.92
N ALA A 110 20.59 -63.36 68.65
CA ALA A 110 20.30 -63.79 67.30
C ALA A 110 19.88 -62.58 66.44
N CYS A 111 20.33 -62.54 65.18
CA CYS A 111 19.91 -61.51 64.26
C CYS A 111 18.39 -61.53 64.11
N PRO A 112 17.71 -60.39 64.30
CA PRO A 112 16.26 -60.32 64.19
C PRO A 112 15.82 -60.61 62.76
N SER A 113 14.54 -60.93 62.59
CA SER A 113 13.92 -61.15 61.29
C SER A 113 14.20 -60.00 60.31
N GLY A 114 14.30 -60.33 59.04
CA GLY A 114 14.73 -59.43 57.96
C GLY A 114 16.22 -59.09 57.96
N THR A 115 17.01 -59.65 58.86
CA THR A 115 18.46 -59.43 58.93
C THR A 115 19.25 -60.72 59.05
N PHE A 116 20.51 -60.70 58.61
CA PHE A 116 21.46 -61.82 58.69
C PHE A 116 22.83 -61.33 59.13
N GLN A 117 23.70 -62.25 59.56
CA GLN A 117 25.10 -61.95 59.81
C GLN A 117 25.97 -63.13 59.41
N ASP A 118 26.85 -62.92 58.43
CA ASP A 118 27.71 -63.94 57.83
C ASP A 118 29.13 -63.98 58.40
N ARG A 119 29.46 -63.04 59.30
CA ARG A 119 30.77 -62.92 59.97
C ARG A 119 30.66 -63.15 61.48
N THR A 120 31.68 -63.79 62.04
CA THR A 120 31.85 -63.90 63.49
C THR A 120 32.35 -62.57 64.08
N GLY A 121 32.05 -62.31 65.36
CA GLY A 121 32.48 -61.11 66.06
C GLY A 121 31.75 -59.82 65.68
N SER A 122 30.59 -59.91 65.01
CA SER A 122 29.90 -58.73 64.50
C SER A 122 29.08 -58.02 65.56
N SER A 123 29.02 -56.69 65.47
CA SER A 123 28.27 -55.83 66.38
C SER A 123 26.88 -55.46 65.87
N ASN A 124 26.55 -55.79 64.61
CA ASN A 124 25.26 -55.50 63.99
C ASN A 124 24.87 -56.56 62.95
N CYS A 125 23.57 -56.68 62.66
CA CYS A 125 23.07 -57.55 61.59
C CYS A 125 22.86 -56.77 60.29
N GLN A 126 23.14 -57.40 59.16
CA GLN A 126 22.94 -56.86 57.82
C GLN A 126 21.50 -57.10 57.35
N ARG A 127 20.90 -56.11 56.70
CA ARG A 127 19.53 -56.26 56.15
C ARG A 127 19.52 -57.20 54.95
N CYS A 128 18.47 -58.01 54.84
CA CYS A 128 18.22 -58.79 53.63
C CYS A 128 18.15 -57.87 52.39
N PRO A 129 18.68 -58.29 51.22
CA PRO A 129 18.61 -57.50 50.00
C PRO A 129 17.18 -57.16 49.56
N ARG A 130 17.05 -56.15 48.69
CA ARG A 130 15.78 -55.82 48.03
C ARG A 130 15.20 -57.04 47.32
N GLY A 131 13.88 -57.19 47.38
CA GLY A 131 13.15 -58.34 46.84
C GLY A 131 13.29 -59.63 47.65
N THR A 132 13.92 -59.60 48.83
CA THR A 132 14.06 -60.77 49.70
C THR A 132 13.57 -60.50 51.12
N PHE A 133 13.25 -61.56 51.85
CA PHE A 133 12.79 -61.51 53.24
C PHE A 133 13.33 -62.69 54.07
N PHE A 134 13.32 -62.55 55.39
CA PHE A 134 13.63 -63.66 56.31
C PHE A 134 12.77 -63.56 57.57
N SER A 135 11.87 -64.51 57.78
CA SER A 135 10.94 -64.52 58.91
C SER A 135 11.50 -65.13 60.20
N GLY A 136 12.64 -65.82 60.12
CA GLY A 136 13.30 -66.42 61.27
C GLY A 136 14.19 -65.44 62.05
N THR A 137 14.82 -65.93 63.10
CA THR A 137 15.94 -65.24 63.77
C THR A 137 17.22 -66.03 63.59
N GLY A 138 18.38 -65.37 63.64
CA GLY A 138 19.66 -66.06 63.62
C GLY A 138 20.22 -66.39 62.23
N ALA A 139 19.78 -65.72 61.15
CA ALA A 139 20.25 -66.01 59.80
C ALA A 139 21.78 -65.83 59.67
N THR A 140 22.46 -66.92 59.28
CA THR A 140 23.94 -66.99 59.22
C THR A 140 24.54 -66.53 57.89
N GLY A 141 23.71 -66.03 56.95
CA GLY A 141 24.20 -65.47 55.69
C GLY A 141 23.11 -64.97 54.74
N LYS A 142 23.54 -64.26 53.69
CA LYS A 142 22.66 -63.64 52.68
C LYS A 142 21.74 -64.66 51.98
N GLY A 143 22.20 -65.90 51.82
CA GLY A 143 21.42 -67.00 51.22
C GLY A 143 20.23 -67.46 52.07
N ALA A 144 20.14 -67.07 53.34
CA ALA A 144 18.97 -67.31 54.17
C ALA A 144 17.80 -66.38 53.83
N CYS A 145 18.04 -65.28 53.12
CA CYS A 145 16.99 -64.37 52.68
C CYS A 145 16.26 -64.95 51.45
N ASN A 146 15.00 -65.32 51.63
CA ASN A 146 14.16 -65.91 50.59
C ASN A 146 13.66 -64.83 49.62
N ALA A 147 13.62 -65.15 48.33
CA ALA A 147 13.01 -64.26 47.34
C ALA A 147 11.52 -64.09 47.61
N CYS A 148 11.02 -62.86 47.48
CA CYS A 148 9.60 -62.58 47.63
C CYS A 148 8.77 -63.39 46.62
N PRO A 149 7.71 -64.08 47.05
CA PRO A 149 6.82 -64.80 46.16
C PRO A 149 6.04 -63.85 45.24
N LEU A 150 5.39 -64.41 44.22
CA LEU A 150 4.53 -63.64 43.30
C LEU A 150 3.47 -62.83 44.07
N GLY A 151 3.11 -61.68 43.52
CA GLY A 151 2.17 -60.74 44.13
C GLY A 151 2.69 -60.05 45.39
N THR A 152 3.98 -60.19 45.72
CA THR A 152 4.60 -59.53 46.86
C THR A 152 5.94 -58.89 46.49
N PHE A 153 6.38 -57.93 47.29
CA PHE A 153 7.64 -57.23 47.10
C PHE A 153 8.30 -56.88 48.44
N SER A 154 9.59 -56.54 48.41
CA SER A 154 10.32 -56.04 49.58
C SER A 154 11.31 -54.96 49.18
N SER A 155 11.27 -53.81 49.85
CA SER A 155 12.24 -52.72 49.65
C SER A 155 13.59 -52.97 50.36
N GLY A 156 13.77 -54.14 50.99
CA GLY A 156 14.98 -54.59 51.66
C GLY A 156 14.83 -54.69 53.19
N GLY A 157 15.43 -55.72 53.77
CA GLY A 157 15.43 -55.98 55.21
C GLY A 157 14.07 -56.32 55.79
N ALA A 158 13.20 -56.94 55.01
CA ALA A 158 11.85 -57.31 55.42
C ALA A 158 11.84 -58.67 56.12
N ASP A 159 11.05 -58.80 57.17
CA ASP A 159 10.73 -60.04 57.85
C ASP A 159 9.57 -60.81 57.18
N GLU A 160 8.74 -60.09 56.42
CA GLU A 160 7.73 -60.62 55.50
C GLU A 160 7.63 -59.73 54.24
N CYS A 161 7.34 -60.32 53.08
CA CYS A 161 7.12 -59.53 51.87
C CYS A 161 5.78 -58.80 51.89
N SER A 162 5.78 -57.53 51.49
CA SER A 162 4.56 -56.73 51.37
C SER A 162 3.74 -57.15 50.14
N SER A 163 2.45 -57.35 50.30
CA SER A 163 1.55 -57.65 49.18
C SER A 163 1.42 -56.46 48.21
N CYS A 164 1.33 -56.76 46.91
CA CYS A 164 0.92 -55.78 45.92
C CYS A 164 -0.49 -55.28 46.24
N ARG A 165 -0.67 -53.96 46.31
CA ARG A 165 -1.97 -53.36 46.56
C ARG A 165 -2.87 -53.50 45.34
N ALA A 166 -4.18 -53.39 45.53
CA ALA A 166 -5.14 -53.35 44.43
C ALA A 166 -4.71 -52.32 43.36
N GLY A 167 -4.92 -52.67 42.08
CA GLY A 167 -4.42 -51.93 40.91
C GLY A 167 -2.96 -52.20 40.56
N THR A 168 -2.26 -53.03 41.32
CA THR A 168 -0.88 -53.46 41.03
C THR A 168 -0.73 -54.98 41.05
N TYR A 169 0.24 -55.51 40.33
CA TYR A 169 0.55 -56.94 40.26
C TYR A 169 2.07 -57.17 40.27
N GLN A 170 2.49 -58.38 40.62
CA GLN A 170 3.88 -58.80 40.48
C GLN A 170 3.95 -60.26 40.04
N ASP A 171 4.35 -60.48 38.80
CA ASP A 171 4.42 -61.77 38.10
C ASP A 171 5.81 -62.40 38.13
N GLU A 172 6.80 -61.72 38.70
CA GLU A 172 8.15 -62.22 38.91
C GLU A 172 8.51 -62.32 40.39
N ARG A 173 9.21 -63.39 40.77
CA ARG A 173 9.72 -63.56 42.14
C ARG A 173 10.89 -62.63 42.41
N GLY A 174 11.09 -62.26 43.67
CA GLY A 174 12.29 -61.54 44.11
C GLY A 174 12.33 -60.06 43.72
N LYS A 175 11.18 -59.42 43.51
CA LYS A 175 11.08 -58.01 43.10
C LYS A 175 10.91 -57.06 44.27
N ASP A 176 11.34 -55.82 44.07
CA ASP A 176 11.34 -54.76 45.08
C ASP A 176 10.18 -53.77 44.92
N SER A 177 9.31 -53.99 43.94
CA SER A 177 8.11 -53.19 43.67
C SER A 177 7.09 -53.99 42.85
N CYS A 178 5.87 -53.50 42.73
CA CYS A 178 4.81 -54.08 41.91
C CYS A 178 4.58 -53.25 40.64
N PHE A 179 4.21 -53.91 39.54
CA PHE A 179 3.78 -53.27 38.30
C PHE A 179 2.36 -52.73 38.43
N ARG A 180 2.08 -51.59 37.79
CA ARG A 180 0.73 -51.02 37.74
C ARG A 180 -0.08 -51.67 36.63
N CYS A 181 -1.36 -51.93 36.87
CA CYS A 181 -2.26 -52.33 35.79
C CYS A 181 -2.27 -51.26 34.66
N PRO A 182 -2.24 -51.67 33.38
CA PRO A 182 -2.33 -50.76 32.25
C PRO A 182 -3.58 -49.87 32.29
N ALA A 183 -3.52 -48.69 31.66
CA ALA A 183 -4.69 -47.83 31.53
C ALA A 183 -5.81 -48.57 30.77
N GLY A 184 -7.05 -48.36 31.19
CA GLY A 184 -8.21 -49.11 30.71
C GLY A 184 -8.42 -50.48 31.37
N THR A 185 -7.50 -50.92 32.22
CA THR A 185 -7.67 -52.13 33.05
C THR A 185 -7.65 -51.80 34.53
N PHE A 186 -8.20 -52.68 35.37
CA PHE A 186 -8.22 -52.56 36.81
C PHE A 186 -8.06 -53.90 37.49
N ASN A 187 -7.65 -53.89 38.76
CA ASN A 187 -7.66 -55.09 39.60
C ASN A 187 -8.04 -54.69 41.03
N GLU A 188 -9.09 -55.30 41.57
CA GLU A 188 -9.56 -55.07 42.95
C GLU A 188 -8.81 -55.94 43.96
N ASP A 189 -8.22 -57.04 43.51
CA ASP A 189 -7.59 -58.03 44.37
C ASP A 189 -6.24 -57.54 44.87
N GLU A 190 -6.00 -57.69 46.16
CA GLU A 190 -4.65 -57.58 46.72
C GLU A 190 -3.82 -58.81 46.35
N ARG A 191 -2.50 -58.63 46.23
CA ARG A 191 -1.52 -59.68 45.96
C ARG A 191 -1.64 -60.32 44.57
N ALA A 192 -2.04 -59.56 43.56
CA ALA A 192 -2.12 -60.07 42.18
C ALA A 192 -0.76 -60.54 41.65
N THR A 193 -0.77 -61.75 41.09
CA THR A 193 0.39 -62.52 40.65
C THR A 193 0.56 -62.52 39.13
N SER A 194 -0.33 -61.89 38.37
CA SER A 194 -0.24 -61.83 36.91
C SER A 194 -0.90 -60.59 36.33
N ARG A 195 -0.39 -60.12 35.18
CA ARG A 195 -1.02 -59.06 34.37
C ARG A 195 -2.43 -59.42 33.92
N SER A 196 -2.75 -60.72 33.75
CA SER A 196 -4.08 -61.17 33.34
C SER A 196 -5.16 -60.92 34.40
N GLN A 197 -4.78 -60.65 35.65
CA GLN A 197 -5.71 -60.24 36.70
C GLN A 197 -6.11 -58.76 36.59
N CYS A 198 -5.45 -57.98 35.74
CA CYS A 198 -5.90 -56.64 35.35
C CYS A 198 -7.01 -56.78 34.30
N ARG A 199 -8.27 -56.73 34.76
CA ARG A 199 -9.47 -56.87 33.92
C ARG A 199 -9.75 -55.58 33.16
N ALA A 200 -10.22 -55.69 31.92
CA ALA A 200 -10.63 -54.54 31.13
C ALA A 200 -11.85 -53.85 31.76
N CYS A 201 -11.88 -52.52 31.71
CA CYS A 201 -13.08 -51.79 32.10
C CYS A 201 -14.22 -52.05 31.12
N PRO A 202 -15.45 -52.32 31.60
CA PRO A 202 -16.61 -52.48 30.73
C PRO A 202 -16.93 -51.17 30.01
N LYS A 203 -17.69 -51.27 28.92
CA LYS A 203 -18.22 -50.11 28.18
C LYS A 203 -18.87 -49.10 29.13
N GLY A 204 -18.75 -47.82 28.82
CA GLY A 204 -19.19 -46.71 29.65
C GLY A 204 -18.31 -46.42 30.86
N SER A 205 -17.19 -47.11 31.04
CA SER A 205 -16.25 -46.86 32.13
C SER A 205 -14.80 -46.86 31.66
N ILE A 206 -13.95 -46.15 32.40
CA ILE A 206 -12.54 -45.96 32.08
C ILE A 206 -11.68 -46.11 33.32
N SER A 207 -10.40 -46.37 33.12
CA SER A 207 -9.42 -46.36 34.21
C SER A 207 -8.07 -45.80 33.78
N GLY A 208 -7.39 -45.15 34.73
CA GLY A 208 -6.00 -44.73 34.56
C GLY A 208 -5.00 -45.84 34.89
N LEU A 209 -3.70 -45.55 34.76
CA LEU A 209 -2.64 -46.46 35.15
C LEU A 209 -2.72 -46.81 36.64
N GLY A 210 -2.71 -48.11 36.95
CA GLY A 210 -2.71 -48.63 38.32
C GLY A 210 -4.05 -48.48 39.04
N ALA A 211 -5.15 -48.41 38.29
CA ALA A 211 -6.47 -48.30 38.89
C ALA A 211 -6.91 -49.61 39.57
N ASN A 212 -7.55 -49.47 40.72
CA ASN A 212 -8.16 -50.58 41.45
C ASN A 212 -9.66 -50.74 41.15
N ARG A 213 -10.28 -49.83 40.39
CA ARG A 213 -11.68 -49.90 39.94
C ARG A 213 -11.87 -49.06 38.68
N CYS A 214 -12.91 -49.36 37.91
CA CYS A 214 -13.31 -48.52 36.79
C CYS A 214 -14.13 -47.31 37.26
N ARG A 215 -13.97 -46.18 36.58
CA ARG A 215 -14.76 -44.97 36.80
C ARG A 215 -15.73 -44.80 35.62
N PRO A 216 -17.04 -44.67 35.86
CA PRO A 216 -17.99 -44.43 34.78
C PRO A 216 -17.69 -43.09 34.09
N CYS A 217 -17.99 -43.02 32.79
CA CYS A 217 -17.97 -41.77 32.04
C CYS A 217 -18.98 -40.79 32.64
N SER A 218 -18.56 -39.54 32.84
CA SER A 218 -19.44 -38.50 33.37
C SER A 218 -20.53 -38.14 32.36
N ALA A 219 -21.62 -37.52 32.83
CA ALA A 219 -22.70 -37.04 31.99
C ALA A 219 -22.17 -36.20 30.80
N GLY A 220 -22.76 -36.43 29.62
CA GLY A 220 -22.30 -35.88 28.35
C GLY A 220 -21.15 -36.65 27.69
N ARG A 221 -20.69 -37.76 28.27
CA ARG A 221 -19.62 -38.61 27.72
C ARG A 221 -20.02 -40.08 27.70
N PHE A 222 -19.51 -40.81 26.72
CA PHE A 222 -19.74 -42.24 26.54
C PHE A 222 -18.43 -42.99 26.25
N GLN A 223 -18.48 -44.32 26.29
CA GLN A 223 -17.37 -45.17 25.85
C GLN A 223 -17.91 -46.49 25.32
N ASP A 224 -17.76 -46.73 24.03
CA ASP A 224 -18.29 -47.88 23.29
C ASP A 224 -17.36 -49.10 23.25
N ARG A 225 -16.13 -48.93 23.74
CA ARG A 225 -15.10 -49.97 23.79
C ARG A 225 -14.74 -50.36 25.22
N GLU A 226 -14.58 -51.65 25.42
CA GLU A 226 -13.98 -52.19 26.64
C GLU A 226 -12.49 -51.84 26.70
N GLY A 227 -11.95 -51.71 27.91
CA GLY A 227 -10.51 -51.48 28.09
C GLY A 227 -10.04 -50.07 27.77
N ALA A 228 -10.94 -49.08 27.76
CA ALA A 228 -10.61 -47.72 27.36
C ALA A 228 -10.01 -46.86 28.50
N ALA A 229 -9.06 -46.01 28.16
CA ALA A 229 -8.40 -45.10 29.10
C ALA A 229 -9.10 -43.72 29.22
N SER A 230 -9.94 -43.36 28.25
CA SER A 230 -10.62 -42.06 28.18
C SER A 230 -12.03 -42.19 27.61
N CYS A 231 -12.92 -41.26 27.95
CA CYS A 231 -14.30 -41.23 27.46
C CYS A 231 -14.42 -40.34 26.23
N LEU A 232 -15.29 -40.73 25.29
CA LEU A 232 -15.70 -39.97 24.13
C LEU A 232 -16.80 -38.97 24.52
N SER A 233 -16.84 -37.84 23.83
CA SER A 233 -17.81 -36.76 24.11
C SER A 233 -19.07 -36.94 23.25
N CYS A 234 -20.25 -36.75 23.84
CA CYS A 234 -21.49 -36.66 23.06
C CYS A 234 -21.38 -35.45 22.10
N PRO A 235 -21.66 -35.63 20.80
CA PRO A 235 -21.48 -34.59 19.79
C PRO A 235 -22.49 -33.44 19.95
N ARG A 236 -22.20 -32.29 19.34
CA ARG A 236 -23.13 -31.15 19.28
C ARG A 236 -24.50 -31.57 18.76
N GLY A 237 -25.55 -30.94 19.29
CA GLY A 237 -26.93 -31.32 18.99
C GLY A 237 -27.45 -32.53 19.76
N THR A 238 -26.60 -33.21 20.55
CA THR A 238 -27.02 -34.24 21.51
C THR A 238 -26.73 -33.79 22.94
N PHE A 239 -27.36 -34.43 23.92
CA PHE A 239 -27.09 -34.24 25.34
C PHE A 239 -27.26 -35.57 26.09
N SER A 240 -26.67 -35.66 27.28
CA SER A 240 -27.03 -36.70 28.24
C SER A 240 -26.77 -36.24 29.66
N ASN A 241 -27.76 -36.45 30.53
CA ASN A 241 -27.66 -36.27 31.97
C ASN A 241 -27.26 -37.56 32.71
N GLU A 242 -27.21 -38.71 32.01
CA GLU A 242 -26.86 -40.00 32.57
C GLU A 242 -25.34 -40.24 32.59
N ILE A 243 -24.86 -41.00 33.57
CA ILE A 243 -23.45 -41.41 33.69
C ILE A 243 -23.27 -42.83 33.17
N GLY A 244 -22.08 -43.16 32.67
CA GLY A 244 -21.73 -44.52 32.28
C GLY A 244 -22.27 -44.97 30.93
N LEU A 245 -22.49 -44.06 29.98
CA LEU A 245 -23.02 -44.39 28.65
C LEU A 245 -22.07 -45.34 27.89
N ALA A 246 -22.62 -46.47 27.46
CA ALA A 246 -21.90 -47.54 26.79
C ALA A 246 -21.95 -47.44 25.26
N ASP A 247 -22.72 -46.51 24.69
CA ASP A 247 -22.85 -46.31 23.24
C ASP A 247 -23.26 -44.87 22.90
N ILE A 248 -22.91 -44.41 21.69
CA ILE A 248 -23.25 -43.07 21.20
C ILE A 248 -24.77 -42.86 21.01
N SER A 249 -25.52 -43.92 20.72
CA SER A 249 -26.99 -43.87 20.60
C SER A 249 -27.71 -43.48 21.89
N GLN A 250 -27.02 -43.57 23.03
CA GLN A 250 -27.54 -43.13 24.33
C GLN A 250 -27.33 -41.62 24.57
N CYS A 251 -26.60 -40.92 23.68
CA CYS A 251 -26.63 -39.46 23.63
C CYS A 251 -27.97 -39.03 22.98
N THR A 252 -28.86 -38.46 23.79
CA THR A 252 -30.20 -38.07 23.34
C THR A 252 -30.11 -36.86 22.42
N LEU A 253 -30.79 -36.91 21.26
CA LEU A 253 -30.89 -35.77 20.35
C LEU A 253 -31.64 -34.61 21.04
N CYS A 254 -31.20 -33.37 20.81
CA CYS A 254 -31.96 -32.21 21.27
C CYS A 254 -33.37 -32.23 20.64
N PRO A 255 -34.45 -32.22 21.43
CA PRO A 255 -35.80 -32.19 20.89
C PRO A 255 -36.06 -30.88 20.12
N ARG A 256 -37.07 -30.90 19.25
CA ARG A 256 -37.53 -29.69 18.52
C ARG A 256 -37.75 -28.53 19.49
N GLY A 257 -37.41 -27.32 19.05
CA GLY A 257 -37.44 -26.11 19.87
C GLY A 257 -36.24 -25.95 20.82
N THR A 258 -35.31 -26.90 20.83
CA THR A 258 -34.06 -26.81 21.61
C THR A 258 -32.83 -27.04 20.74
N PHE A 259 -31.67 -26.66 21.23
CA PHE A 259 -30.39 -26.82 20.55
C PHE A 259 -29.24 -27.01 21.55
N ASN A 260 -28.12 -27.54 21.07
CA ASN A 260 -26.88 -27.61 21.85
C ASN A 260 -25.64 -27.36 20.98
N GLN A 261 -24.87 -26.31 21.30
CA GLN A 261 -23.64 -25.94 20.61
C GLN A 261 -22.37 -26.53 21.24
N GLN A 262 -22.46 -27.08 22.46
CA GLN A 262 -21.31 -27.56 23.22
C GLN A 262 -21.21 -29.08 23.14
N GLU A 263 -20.00 -29.61 23.05
CA GLU A 263 -19.78 -31.03 23.31
C GLU A 263 -19.98 -31.29 24.81
N GLU A 264 -20.40 -32.50 25.18
CA GLU A 264 -20.61 -32.91 26.58
C GLU A 264 -21.74 -32.18 27.32
N ALA A 265 -22.74 -31.70 26.58
CA ALA A 265 -23.88 -31.05 27.21
C ALA A 265 -24.72 -32.02 28.04
N ARG A 266 -25.18 -31.52 29.18
CA ARG A 266 -26.08 -32.23 30.10
C ARG A 266 -27.55 -31.95 29.84
N ALA A 267 -27.85 -30.93 29.05
CA ALA A 267 -29.19 -30.52 28.64
C ALA A 267 -29.11 -29.68 27.37
N CYS A 268 -30.20 -29.62 26.61
CA CYS A 268 -30.34 -28.69 25.50
C CYS A 268 -30.91 -27.35 25.96
N SER A 269 -30.52 -26.29 25.27
CA SER A 269 -31.04 -24.94 25.50
C SER A 269 -32.26 -24.68 24.61
N SER A 270 -33.32 -24.07 25.15
CA SER A 270 -34.46 -23.66 24.33
C SER A 270 -34.07 -22.58 23.32
N CYS A 271 -34.67 -22.61 22.13
CA CYS A 271 -34.49 -21.54 21.15
C CYS A 271 -34.96 -20.20 21.73
N PRO A 272 -34.13 -19.15 21.73
CA PRO A 272 -34.53 -17.85 22.27
C PRO A 272 -35.54 -17.15 21.35
N GLU A 273 -36.12 -16.05 21.83
CA GLU A 273 -37.07 -15.21 21.08
C GLU A 273 -36.57 -14.88 19.66
N GLY A 274 -37.51 -14.88 18.70
CA GLY A 274 -37.23 -14.71 17.27
C GLY A 274 -36.61 -15.93 16.60
N ARG A 275 -36.47 -17.08 17.28
CA ARG A 275 -35.85 -18.30 16.73
C ARG A 275 -36.69 -19.55 16.98
N PHE A 276 -36.58 -20.50 16.06
CA PHE A 276 -37.25 -21.79 16.14
C PHE A 276 -36.31 -22.93 15.77
N GLN A 277 -36.68 -24.16 16.10
CA GLN A 277 -36.01 -25.35 15.61
C GLN A 277 -37.03 -26.47 15.39
N ASP A 278 -37.12 -26.91 14.14
CA ASP A 278 -38.06 -27.91 13.65
C ASP A 278 -37.43 -29.29 13.40
N THR A 279 -36.12 -29.42 13.56
CA THR A 279 -35.40 -30.70 13.46
C THR A 279 -34.79 -31.07 14.80
N GLU A 280 -34.91 -32.34 15.19
CA GLU A 280 -34.19 -32.89 16.34
C GLU A 280 -32.68 -32.91 16.07
N GLY A 281 -31.87 -32.97 17.14
CA GLY A 281 -30.42 -33.09 16.99
C GLY A 281 -29.73 -31.79 16.59
N ALA A 282 -30.40 -30.65 16.69
CA ALA A 282 -29.88 -29.41 16.17
C ALA A 282 -28.80 -28.80 17.06
N SER A 283 -27.72 -28.33 16.42
CA SER A 283 -26.68 -27.57 17.10
C SER A 283 -26.98 -26.07 17.18
N SER A 284 -27.99 -25.55 16.46
CA SER A 284 -28.36 -24.13 16.50
C SER A 284 -29.84 -23.94 16.15
N CYS A 285 -30.40 -22.77 16.47
CA CYS A 285 -31.78 -22.43 16.11
C CYS A 285 -31.86 -21.61 14.83
N LYS A 286 -32.84 -21.94 13.98
CA LYS A 286 -33.21 -21.19 12.78
C LYS A 286 -33.87 -19.86 13.17
N LEU A 287 -33.65 -18.82 12.38
CA LEU A 287 -34.29 -17.52 12.57
C LEU A 287 -35.73 -17.58 12.08
N CYS A 288 -36.66 -16.92 12.78
CA CYS A 288 -37.94 -16.56 12.17
C CYS A 288 -37.66 -15.69 10.92
N PRO A 289 -38.28 -15.96 9.77
CA PRO A 289 -38.01 -15.26 8.52
C PRO A 289 -38.45 -13.80 8.58
N GLU A 290 -38.00 -13.02 7.61
CA GLU A 290 -38.39 -11.61 7.49
C GLU A 290 -39.91 -11.44 7.42
N GLY A 291 -40.41 -10.35 8.01
CA GLY A 291 -41.85 -10.13 8.16
C GLY A 291 -42.51 -10.96 9.25
N THR A 292 -41.79 -11.83 9.95
CA THR A 292 -42.30 -12.53 11.13
C THR A 292 -41.47 -12.20 12.38
N PHE A 293 -42.06 -12.42 13.55
CA PHE A 293 -41.40 -12.24 14.83
C PHE A 293 -41.88 -13.28 15.84
N SER A 294 -41.17 -13.41 16.96
CA SER A 294 -41.70 -14.17 18.10
C SER A 294 -41.15 -13.65 19.41
N THR A 295 -42.03 -13.45 20.38
CA THR A 295 -41.70 -13.14 21.78
C THR A 295 -41.62 -14.39 22.65
N ARG A 296 -41.90 -15.58 22.09
CA ARG A 296 -41.86 -16.85 22.82
C ARG A 296 -40.49 -17.52 22.64
N VAL A 297 -40.10 -18.34 23.61
CA VAL A 297 -38.92 -19.21 23.53
C VAL A 297 -39.37 -20.64 23.19
N GLY A 298 -38.48 -21.45 22.63
CA GLY A 298 -38.69 -22.88 22.39
C GLY A 298 -39.57 -23.22 21.18
N LEU A 299 -39.65 -22.35 20.16
CA LEU A 299 -40.51 -22.60 19.01
C LEU A 299 -40.09 -23.87 18.25
N THR A 300 -41.03 -24.75 17.97
CA THR A 300 -40.80 -26.06 17.35
C THR A 300 -41.08 -26.10 15.85
N SER A 301 -41.61 -25.00 15.29
CA SER A 301 -42.00 -24.89 13.89
C SER A 301 -42.00 -23.44 13.43
N LEU A 302 -41.76 -23.24 12.13
CA LEU A 302 -41.87 -21.95 11.44
C LEU A 302 -43.26 -21.32 11.61
N MET A 303 -44.32 -22.13 11.66
CA MET A 303 -45.70 -21.65 11.76
C MET A 303 -46.02 -20.95 13.09
N GLN A 304 -45.14 -21.07 14.08
CA GLN A 304 -45.28 -20.39 15.38
C GLN A 304 -44.63 -18.99 15.37
N CYS A 305 -43.89 -18.62 14.32
CA CYS A 305 -43.46 -17.24 14.11
C CYS A 305 -44.68 -16.40 13.69
N GLN A 306 -44.97 -15.34 14.44
CA GLN A 306 -46.14 -14.49 14.21
C GLN A 306 -45.88 -13.52 13.06
N PRO A 307 -46.83 -13.35 12.11
CA PRO A 307 -46.68 -12.39 11.02
C PRO A 307 -46.77 -10.95 11.56
N CYS A 308 -45.96 -10.05 11.00
CA CYS A 308 -46.09 -8.63 11.29
C CYS A 308 -47.38 -8.07 10.66
N PRO A 309 -48.18 -7.31 11.42
CA PRO A 309 -49.36 -6.65 10.89
C PRO A 309 -48.97 -5.51 9.94
N ARG A 310 -49.94 -5.05 9.14
CA ARG A 310 -49.81 -3.88 8.25
C ARG A 310 -49.30 -2.67 9.05
N GLY A 311 -48.51 -1.81 8.39
CA GLY A 311 -47.85 -0.65 9.00
C GLY A 311 -46.64 -0.99 9.86
N THR A 312 -46.22 -2.26 9.88
CA THR A 312 -45.02 -2.70 10.60
C THR A 312 -44.17 -3.63 9.74
N PHE A 313 -42.90 -3.77 10.08
CA PHE A 313 -41.95 -4.65 9.41
C PHE A 313 -41.01 -5.33 10.42
N SER A 314 -40.39 -6.44 10.03
CA SER A 314 -39.37 -7.09 10.85
C SER A 314 -38.30 -7.74 10.00
N ARG A 315 -37.05 -7.70 10.49
CA ARG A 315 -35.96 -8.48 9.90
C ARG A 315 -35.97 -9.91 10.45
N SER A 316 -35.23 -10.81 9.79
CA SER A 316 -35.05 -12.18 10.27
C SER A 316 -34.58 -12.20 11.73
N GLY A 317 -35.22 -13.02 12.57
CA GLY A 317 -34.86 -13.15 13.99
C GLY A 317 -35.44 -12.08 14.93
N SER A 318 -36.38 -11.27 14.46
CA SER A 318 -36.94 -10.19 15.28
C SER A 318 -37.81 -10.71 16.44
N ARG A 319 -37.75 -10.00 17.56
CA ARG A 319 -38.55 -10.28 18.77
C ARG A 319 -39.86 -9.48 18.81
N ALA A 320 -39.98 -8.47 17.97
CA ALA A 320 -41.17 -7.65 17.79
C ALA A 320 -41.16 -7.02 16.39
N CYS A 321 -42.32 -6.57 15.93
CA CYS A 321 -42.42 -5.77 14.70
C CYS A 321 -42.06 -4.30 14.97
N THR A 322 -41.41 -3.68 14.00
CA THR A 322 -41.06 -2.25 14.03
C THR A 322 -42.06 -1.45 13.22
N ALA A 323 -42.56 -0.34 13.77
CA ALA A 323 -43.45 0.57 13.07
C ALA A 323 -42.79 1.19 11.82
N CYS A 324 -43.55 1.34 10.74
CA CYS A 324 -43.08 2.09 9.58
C CYS A 324 -42.86 3.57 9.96
N PRO A 325 -41.66 4.13 9.72
CA PRO A 325 -41.40 5.54 9.97
C PRO A 325 -42.21 6.44 9.03
N VAL A 326 -42.32 7.72 9.38
CA VAL A 326 -42.94 8.75 8.52
C VAL A 326 -42.31 8.73 7.11
N GLY A 327 -43.13 8.99 6.10
CA GLY A 327 -42.75 8.89 4.69
C GLY A 327 -42.75 7.46 4.12
N THR A 328 -43.06 6.44 4.94
CA THR A 328 -43.14 5.04 4.51
C THR A 328 -44.44 4.39 4.99
N PHE A 329 -44.88 3.33 4.30
CA PHE A 329 -46.07 2.57 4.63
C PHE A 329 -45.83 1.07 4.41
N GLN A 330 -46.70 0.21 4.96
CA GLN A 330 -46.70 -1.22 4.65
C GLN A 330 -48.13 -1.77 4.60
N ASP A 331 -48.54 -2.23 3.43
CA ASP A 331 -49.86 -2.74 3.10
C ASP A 331 -49.94 -4.28 3.07
N GLU A 332 -48.84 -4.98 3.24
CA GLU A 332 -48.80 -6.44 3.35
C GLU A 332 -48.60 -6.89 4.80
N THR A 333 -49.17 -8.05 5.12
CA THR A 333 -48.81 -8.82 6.31
C THR A 333 -47.59 -9.67 5.96
N VAL A 334 -46.59 -9.74 6.83
CA VAL A 334 -45.27 -10.37 6.56
C VAL A 334 -44.38 -9.56 5.62
N SER A 335 -43.81 -8.46 6.13
CA SER A 335 -42.84 -7.69 5.35
C SER A 335 -41.52 -7.41 6.06
N ALA A 336 -40.45 -7.49 5.27
CA ALA A 336 -39.08 -7.22 5.67
C ALA A 336 -38.76 -5.72 5.81
N MET A 337 -39.51 -4.86 5.13
CA MET A 337 -39.26 -3.42 5.04
C MET A 337 -40.51 -2.64 4.69
N CYS A 338 -40.53 -1.34 4.98
CA CYS A 338 -41.63 -0.46 4.56
C CYS A 338 -41.43 0.03 3.12
N LYS A 339 -42.53 0.15 2.40
CA LYS A 339 -42.58 0.78 1.07
C LYS A 339 -42.49 2.30 1.24
N ASN A 340 -41.73 2.96 0.39
CA ASN A 340 -41.67 4.42 0.39
C ASN A 340 -43.02 4.99 -0.10
N CYS A 341 -43.50 6.07 0.53
CA CYS A 341 -44.58 6.87 -0.04
C CYS A 341 -44.22 7.26 -1.49
N PRO A 342 -45.13 7.12 -2.46
CA PRO A 342 -44.87 7.47 -3.85
C PRO A 342 -44.40 8.92 -4.02
N ALA A 343 -43.58 9.19 -5.03
CA ALA A 343 -43.15 10.55 -5.32
C ALA A 343 -44.37 11.46 -5.57
N GLY A 344 -44.33 12.68 -5.03
CA GLY A 344 -45.47 13.60 -5.03
C GLY A 344 -46.44 13.40 -3.86
N THR A 345 -46.24 12.41 -3.00
CA THR A 345 -47.00 12.26 -1.74
C THR A 345 -46.08 12.40 -0.53
N ALA A 346 -46.65 12.75 0.63
CA ALA A 346 -45.94 12.84 1.90
C ALA A 346 -46.70 12.13 3.01
N GLY A 347 -46.01 11.25 3.75
CA GLY A 347 -46.57 10.49 4.86
C GLY A 347 -46.18 11.08 6.20
N SER A 348 -47.09 11.76 6.90
CA SER A 348 -46.83 12.34 8.23
C SER A 348 -47.12 11.41 9.39
N ARG A 349 -47.75 10.25 9.13
CA ARG A 349 -48.10 9.24 10.13
C ARG A 349 -47.04 8.16 10.22
N THR A 350 -46.68 7.78 11.45
CA THR A 350 -46.00 6.50 11.71
C THR A 350 -46.98 5.35 11.55
N SER A 351 -46.48 4.17 11.22
CA SER A 351 -47.27 2.94 11.01
C SER A 351 -48.33 3.04 9.91
N ALA A 352 -48.06 3.80 8.84
CA ALA A 352 -49.01 3.88 7.73
C ALA A 352 -49.23 2.49 7.09
N THR A 353 -50.49 2.12 6.92
CA THR A 353 -50.89 0.76 6.51
C THR A 353 -51.21 0.64 5.02
N GLU A 354 -51.20 1.74 4.27
CA GLU A 354 -51.54 1.78 2.84
C GLU A 354 -51.01 3.07 2.20
N ALA A 355 -50.85 3.05 0.87
CA ALA A 355 -50.30 4.17 0.11
C ALA A 355 -51.16 5.44 0.18
N GLU A 356 -52.49 5.30 0.29
CA GLU A 356 -53.44 6.42 0.36
C GLU A 356 -53.29 7.29 1.62
N GLN A 357 -52.62 6.76 2.65
CA GLN A 357 -52.28 7.52 3.85
C GLN A 357 -51.09 8.47 3.61
N CYS A 358 -50.39 8.34 2.47
CA CYS A 358 -49.45 9.32 1.95
C CYS A 358 -50.25 10.41 1.20
N ARG A 359 -50.35 11.60 1.77
CA ARG A 359 -51.18 12.66 1.18
C ARG A 359 -50.47 13.31 -0.01
N PRO A 360 -51.15 13.55 -1.14
CA PRO A 360 -50.55 14.22 -2.29
C PRO A 360 -50.18 15.67 -1.94
N CYS A 361 -49.01 16.09 -2.39
CA CYS A 361 -48.55 17.46 -2.21
C CYS A 361 -49.45 18.45 -2.93
N ALA A 362 -49.77 19.56 -2.25
CA ALA A 362 -50.58 20.62 -2.80
C ALA A 362 -49.83 21.35 -3.93
N ARG A 363 -50.56 22.12 -4.75
CA ARG A 363 -49.94 23.00 -5.75
C ARG A 363 -48.92 23.91 -5.09
N GLY A 364 -47.84 24.22 -5.81
CA GLY A 364 -46.71 24.97 -5.28
C GLY A 364 -45.76 24.16 -4.41
N THR A 365 -46.04 22.87 -4.16
CA THR A 365 -45.18 21.99 -3.35
C THR A 365 -44.89 20.68 -4.09
N PHE A 366 -43.80 20.01 -3.72
CA PHE A 366 -43.40 18.72 -4.29
C PHE A 366 -42.80 17.80 -3.22
N SER A 367 -42.71 16.52 -3.52
CA SER A 367 -41.97 15.57 -2.68
C SER A 367 -41.32 14.48 -3.53
N ARG A 368 -40.16 14.00 -3.07
CA ARG A 368 -39.56 12.76 -3.61
C ARG A 368 -40.15 11.55 -2.90
N ALA A 369 -39.96 10.36 -3.47
CA ALA A 369 -40.40 9.12 -2.85
C ALA A 369 -39.79 8.98 -1.44
N GLY A 370 -40.60 8.55 -0.46
CA GLY A 370 -40.17 8.38 0.92
C GLY A 370 -40.20 9.65 1.78
N SER A 371 -40.72 10.77 1.26
CA SER A 371 -40.75 12.03 2.00
C SER A 371 -41.86 12.05 3.07
N SER A 372 -41.56 12.61 4.23
CA SER A 372 -42.52 12.82 5.32
C SER A 372 -43.26 14.16 5.22
N THR A 373 -42.77 15.09 4.40
CA THR A 373 -43.31 16.46 4.26
C THR A 373 -43.21 16.97 2.82
N CYS A 374 -44.20 17.73 2.37
CA CYS A 374 -44.12 18.42 1.08
C CYS A 374 -43.21 19.65 1.18
N THR A 375 -42.38 19.85 0.17
CA THR A 375 -41.41 20.96 0.08
C THR A 375 -41.92 22.02 -0.90
N ASP A 376 -41.85 23.30 -0.52
CA ASP A 376 -42.25 24.40 -1.40
C ASP A 376 -41.35 24.49 -2.65
N CYS A 377 -41.96 24.82 -3.78
CA CYS A 377 -41.22 25.19 -4.99
C CYS A 377 -40.40 26.44 -4.73
N ARG A 378 -39.10 26.36 -5.01
CA ARG A 378 -38.18 27.48 -4.85
C ARG A 378 -38.55 28.62 -5.81
N VAL A 379 -38.07 29.81 -5.51
CA VAL A 379 -38.11 30.96 -6.42
C VAL A 379 -37.58 30.60 -7.82
N GLY A 380 -38.18 31.17 -8.86
CA GLY A 380 -37.94 30.79 -10.25
C GLY A 380 -38.61 29.48 -10.69
N THR A 381 -39.26 28.73 -9.80
CA THR A 381 -40.02 27.53 -10.16
C THR A 381 -41.45 27.59 -9.63
N PHE A 382 -42.33 26.75 -10.19
CA PHE A 382 -43.74 26.65 -9.84
C PHE A 382 -44.24 25.21 -9.94
N GLN A 383 -45.41 24.93 -9.38
CA GLN A 383 -46.09 23.65 -9.58
C GLN A 383 -47.61 23.82 -9.59
N ASP A 384 -48.24 23.49 -10.70
CA ASP A 384 -49.68 23.63 -10.97
C ASP A 384 -50.49 22.35 -10.75
N ARG A 385 -49.82 21.20 -10.66
CA ARG A 385 -50.42 19.88 -10.39
C ARG A 385 -50.29 19.50 -8.92
N LYS A 386 -51.36 18.93 -8.37
CA LYS A 386 -51.29 18.21 -7.09
C LYS A 386 -50.50 16.91 -7.30
N GLY A 387 -49.80 16.45 -6.27
CA GLY A 387 -49.09 15.17 -6.33
C GLY A 387 -47.81 15.19 -7.15
N ALA A 388 -47.12 16.34 -7.23
CA ALA A 388 -45.96 16.49 -8.10
C ALA A 388 -44.65 16.04 -7.44
N PHE A 389 -43.79 15.37 -8.21
CA PHE A 389 -42.48 14.91 -7.76
C PHE A 389 -41.36 15.96 -7.91
N GLY A 390 -41.65 17.11 -8.52
CA GLY A 390 -40.73 18.20 -8.75
C GLY A 390 -41.46 19.47 -9.15
N CYS A 391 -40.74 20.58 -9.26
CA CYS A 391 -41.29 21.86 -9.71
C CYS A 391 -40.91 22.12 -11.17
N ALA A 392 -41.81 22.73 -11.92
CA ALA A 392 -41.53 23.23 -13.25
C ALA A 392 -40.80 24.57 -13.19
N SER A 393 -39.81 24.76 -14.05
CA SER A 393 -39.07 26.01 -14.17
C SER A 393 -39.95 27.11 -14.77
N CYS A 394 -39.86 28.34 -14.26
CA CYS A 394 -40.37 29.49 -15.00
C CYS A 394 -39.58 29.58 -16.32
N PRO A 395 -40.28 29.66 -17.48
CA PRO A 395 -39.62 29.69 -18.77
C PRO A 395 -38.80 30.97 -18.94
N ALA A 396 -37.74 30.90 -19.74
CA ALA A 396 -36.92 32.04 -20.10
C ALA A 396 -37.76 33.25 -20.56
N GLY A 397 -37.35 34.45 -20.13
CA GLY A 397 -38.11 35.70 -20.30
C GLY A 397 -39.17 35.94 -19.23
N THR A 398 -39.38 35.01 -18.29
CA THR A 398 -40.21 35.20 -17.09
C THR A 398 -39.41 34.96 -15.82
N PHE A 399 -39.87 35.48 -14.69
CA PHE A 399 -39.25 35.30 -13.38
C PHE A 399 -40.29 35.18 -12.27
N ASN A 400 -39.90 34.64 -11.13
CA ASN A 400 -40.71 34.64 -9.91
C ASN A 400 -39.80 34.75 -8.68
N ASN A 401 -40.11 35.65 -7.76
CA ASN A 401 -39.35 35.87 -6.53
C ASN A 401 -40.01 35.29 -5.27
N ARG A 402 -41.12 34.55 -5.39
CA ARG A 402 -41.84 33.91 -4.27
C ARG A 402 -41.62 32.41 -4.24
N VAL A 403 -41.59 31.81 -3.06
CA VAL A 403 -41.65 30.35 -2.90
C VAL A 403 -43.10 29.86 -2.99
N GLY A 404 -43.31 28.58 -3.29
CA GLY A 404 -44.62 27.96 -3.25
C GLY A 404 -45.57 28.36 -4.40
N VAL A 405 -45.03 28.80 -5.54
CA VAL A 405 -45.89 29.29 -6.63
C VAL A 405 -46.72 28.18 -7.25
N MET A 406 -48.05 28.37 -7.20
CA MET A 406 -49.04 27.33 -7.50
C MET A 406 -49.46 27.24 -8.97
N SER A 407 -48.93 28.09 -9.85
CA SER A 407 -49.23 28.03 -11.28
C SER A 407 -48.22 28.82 -12.12
N ARG A 408 -48.20 28.56 -13.43
CA ARG A 408 -47.37 29.30 -14.39
C ARG A 408 -47.68 30.81 -14.42
N ALA A 409 -48.89 31.21 -14.02
CA ALA A 409 -49.28 32.62 -13.93
C ALA A 409 -48.49 33.39 -12.84
N GLY A 410 -47.86 32.69 -11.90
CA GLY A 410 -46.95 33.32 -10.94
C GLY A 410 -45.58 33.66 -11.52
N CYS A 411 -45.25 33.19 -12.73
CA CYS A 411 -44.06 33.64 -13.46
C CYS A 411 -44.39 34.95 -14.20
N THR A 412 -43.82 36.05 -13.72
CA THR A 412 -44.03 37.40 -14.27
C THR A 412 -43.11 37.61 -15.46
N ALA A 413 -43.63 38.12 -16.58
CA ALA A 413 -42.82 38.42 -17.76
C ALA A 413 -41.85 39.59 -17.50
N CYS A 414 -40.64 39.48 -18.02
CA CYS A 414 -39.64 40.54 -17.90
C CYS A 414 -40.06 41.80 -18.67
N PRO A 415 -39.99 43.00 -18.06
CA PRO A 415 -40.29 44.24 -18.75
C PRO A 415 -39.27 44.51 -19.88
N LYS A 416 -39.62 45.42 -20.80
CA LYS A 416 -38.69 45.88 -21.85
C LYS A 416 -37.38 46.36 -21.23
N GLY A 417 -36.28 46.21 -21.97
CA GLY A 417 -34.93 46.51 -21.48
C GLY A 417 -34.34 45.46 -20.55
N THR A 418 -35.07 44.39 -20.21
CA THR A 418 -34.58 43.32 -19.34
C THR A 418 -34.80 41.95 -19.99
N ARG A 419 -34.05 40.95 -19.51
CA ARG A 419 -34.16 39.55 -19.93
C ARG A 419 -34.01 38.61 -18.75
N SER A 420 -34.42 37.36 -18.91
CA SER A 420 -34.13 36.31 -17.94
C SER A 420 -33.92 34.96 -18.61
N SER A 421 -33.09 34.10 -18.00
CA SER A 421 -32.98 32.68 -18.34
C SER A 421 -34.08 31.87 -17.65
N ASP A 422 -34.12 30.56 -17.89
CA ASP A 422 -34.97 29.65 -17.11
C ASP A 422 -34.62 29.73 -15.61
N GLU A 423 -35.64 29.51 -14.76
CA GLU A 423 -35.53 29.56 -13.29
C GLU A 423 -35.09 30.89 -12.68
N ALA A 424 -35.29 31.99 -13.41
CA ALA A 424 -34.89 33.29 -12.94
C ALA A 424 -35.72 33.79 -11.75
N ARG A 425 -35.01 34.42 -10.80
CA ARG A 425 -35.58 35.06 -9.60
C ARG A 425 -35.88 36.55 -9.83
N SER A 426 -35.29 37.14 -10.85
CA SER A 426 -35.39 38.53 -11.27
C SER A 426 -35.01 38.65 -12.75
N CYS A 427 -35.30 39.80 -13.36
CA CYS A 427 -34.83 40.10 -14.71
C CYS A 427 -33.53 40.89 -14.67
N ASP A 428 -32.63 40.57 -15.57
CA ASP A 428 -31.37 41.27 -15.76
C ASP A 428 -31.52 42.34 -16.84
N ALA A 429 -31.03 43.55 -16.59
CA ALA A 429 -31.01 44.61 -17.59
C ALA A 429 -30.11 44.23 -18.78
N CYS A 430 -30.50 44.64 -19.99
CA CYS A 430 -29.60 44.56 -21.14
C CYS A 430 -28.36 45.40 -20.88
N ARG A 431 -27.18 44.83 -21.14
CA ARG A 431 -25.89 45.53 -21.02
C ARG A 431 -25.79 46.67 -22.04
N GLU A 432 -24.80 47.52 -21.90
CA GLU A 432 -24.58 48.61 -22.84
C GLU A 432 -24.38 48.09 -24.27
N GLY A 433 -24.78 48.88 -25.26
CA GLY A 433 -24.83 48.46 -26.66
C GLY A 433 -25.91 47.41 -26.97
N GLN A 434 -26.78 47.05 -26.02
CA GLN A 434 -27.87 46.09 -26.23
C GLN A 434 -29.22 46.59 -25.74
N PHE A 435 -30.29 46.23 -26.45
CA PHE A 435 -31.67 46.62 -26.16
C PHE A 435 -32.63 45.43 -26.18
N GLN A 436 -33.80 45.61 -25.57
CA GLN A 436 -34.90 44.67 -25.67
C GLN A 436 -36.24 45.41 -25.72
N ASP A 437 -36.96 45.23 -26.82
CA ASP A 437 -38.17 45.95 -27.19
C ASP A 437 -39.48 45.21 -26.88
N ARG A 438 -39.38 43.94 -26.46
CA ARG A 438 -40.51 43.07 -26.15
C ARG A 438 -40.54 42.67 -24.67
N VAL A 439 -41.74 42.67 -24.10
CA VAL A 439 -42.00 42.09 -22.78
C VAL A 439 -41.87 40.57 -22.88
N GLY A 440 -41.27 39.94 -21.87
CA GLY A 440 -41.13 38.48 -21.80
C GLY A 440 -39.99 37.91 -22.65
N SER A 441 -39.01 38.73 -23.04
CA SER A 441 -37.88 38.25 -23.85
C SER A 441 -36.77 37.65 -23.00
N SER A 442 -36.13 36.60 -23.51
CA SER A 442 -34.98 35.93 -22.86
C SER A 442 -33.62 36.41 -23.37
N VAL A 443 -33.59 37.22 -24.43
CA VAL A 443 -32.35 37.61 -25.13
C VAL A 443 -32.33 39.12 -25.33
N CYS A 444 -31.18 39.78 -25.22
CA CYS A 444 -31.03 41.18 -25.61
C CYS A 444 -30.52 41.26 -27.06
N LYS A 445 -31.09 42.17 -27.85
CA LYS A 445 -30.65 42.47 -29.21
C LYS A 445 -29.48 43.45 -29.17
N SER A 446 -28.50 43.26 -30.03
CA SER A 446 -27.38 44.19 -30.17
C SER A 446 -27.80 45.45 -30.93
N CYS A 447 -27.27 46.61 -30.54
CA CYS A 447 -27.29 47.80 -31.40
C CYS A 447 -26.59 47.44 -32.73
N PRO A 448 -27.19 47.80 -33.88
CA PRO A 448 -26.59 47.58 -35.20
C PRO A 448 -25.22 48.25 -35.35
N GLU A 449 -24.42 47.77 -36.29
CA GLU A 449 -23.14 48.40 -36.63
C GLU A 449 -23.32 49.89 -36.97
N GLY A 450 -22.33 50.71 -36.60
CA GLY A 450 -22.39 52.16 -36.75
C GLY A 450 -23.24 52.87 -35.70
N THR A 451 -23.89 52.15 -34.78
CA THR A 451 -24.64 52.72 -33.66
C THR A 451 -24.11 52.24 -32.31
N PHE A 452 -24.19 53.08 -31.29
CA PHE A 452 -23.71 52.79 -29.94
C PHE A 452 -24.72 53.21 -28.89
N SER A 453 -24.60 52.65 -27.68
CA SER A 453 -25.29 53.22 -26.52
C SER A 453 -24.58 52.86 -25.23
N ASN A 454 -24.39 53.84 -24.36
CA ASN A 454 -23.75 53.67 -23.06
C ASN A 454 -24.74 53.48 -21.90
N LEU A 455 -26.03 53.31 -22.21
CA LEU A 455 -27.08 53.14 -21.21
C LEU A 455 -27.40 51.64 -21.03
N LEU A 456 -27.63 51.24 -19.78
CA LEU A 456 -28.16 49.93 -19.44
C LEU A 456 -29.69 49.90 -19.67
N GLY A 457 -30.22 48.74 -20.00
CA GLY A 457 -31.66 48.48 -20.03
C GLY A 457 -32.41 49.16 -21.17
N LEU A 458 -31.78 49.31 -22.33
CA LEU A 458 -32.39 49.96 -23.50
C LEU A 458 -33.68 49.22 -23.91
N THR A 459 -34.77 49.96 -24.05
CA THR A 459 -36.12 49.44 -24.30
C THR A 459 -36.49 49.43 -25.79
N GLY A 460 -35.60 49.90 -26.67
CA GLY A 460 -35.85 49.94 -28.10
C GLY A 460 -34.64 50.37 -28.92
N ILE A 461 -34.65 50.03 -30.20
CA ILE A 461 -33.57 50.30 -31.15
C ILE A 461 -33.30 51.81 -31.34
N GLY A 462 -34.33 52.65 -31.20
CA GLY A 462 -34.19 54.11 -31.32
C GLY A 462 -33.37 54.77 -30.19
N GLN A 463 -32.96 54.00 -29.18
CA GLN A 463 -32.05 54.45 -28.14
C GLN A 463 -30.58 54.06 -28.42
N CYS A 464 -30.31 53.35 -29.52
CA CYS A 464 -28.98 53.25 -30.13
C CYS A 464 -28.74 54.52 -30.94
N ARG A 465 -27.63 55.21 -30.66
CA ARG A 465 -27.28 56.49 -31.30
C ARG A 465 -26.26 56.26 -32.41
N ASP A 466 -26.41 56.95 -33.53
CA ASP A 466 -25.44 56.88 -34.62
C ASP A 466 -24.06 57.40 -34.18
N CYS A 467 -23.01 56.73 -34.66
CA CYS A 467 -21.66 57.23 -34.46
C CYS A 467 -21.45 58.57 -35.18
N PRO A 468 -20.91 59.60 -34.51
CA PRO A 468 -20.61 60.86 -35.17
C PRO A 468 -19.54 60.69 -36.25
N LYS A 469 -19.48 61.64 -37.19
CA LYS A 469 -18.45 61.69 -38.23
C LYS A 469 -17.04 61.59 -37.62
N GLY A 470 -16.13 60.95 -38.33
CA GLY A 470 -14.77 60.66 -37.85
C GLY A 470 -14.70 59.50 -36.86
N THR A 471 -15.81 58.85 -36.54
CA THR A 471 -15.85 57.66 -35.66
C THR A 471 -16.63 56.53 -36.33
N PHE A 472 -16.41 55.29 -35.85
CA PHE A 472 -17.10 54.09 -36.31
C PHE A 472 -17.38 53.16 -35.12
N SER A 473 -18.30 52.21 -35.27
CA SER A 473 -18.48 51.13 -34.29
C SER A 473 -18.93 49.83 -34.95
N GLY A 474 -18.52 48.71 -34.36
CA GLY A 474 -19.07 47.39 -34.67
C GLY A 474 -20.45 47.18 -34.04
N SER A 475 -20.97 45.95 -34.09
CA SER A 475 -22.25 45.62 -33.43
C SER A 475 -22.09 45.52 -31.90
N ALA A 476 -23.12 45.93 -31.16
CA ALA A 476 -23.18 45.85 -29.70
C ALA A 476 -22.19 46.75 -28.92
N GLU A 477 -21.76 47.86 -29.50
CA GLU A 477 -20.74 48.73 -28.89
C GLU A 477 -21.30 49.76 -27.91
N ARG A 478 -20.52 50.02 -26.86
CA ARG A 478 -20.85 51.01 -25.82
C ARG A 478 -20.48 52.44 -26.23
N ILE A 479 -19.47 52.58 -27.09
CA ILE A 479 -18.88 53.86 -27.53
C ILE A 479 -18.41 53.74 -28.98
N CYS A 480 -18.29 54.86 -29.70
CA CYS A 480 -17.69 54.88 -31.02
C CYS A 480 -16.18 55.07 -30.96
N GLU A 481 -15.46 54.38 -31.83
CA GLU A 481 -14.01 54.50 -31.96
C GLU A 481 -13.64 55.53 -33.03
N PRO A 482 -12.65 56.41 -32.78
CA PRO A 482 -12.20 57.37 -33.78
C PRO A 482 -11.44 56.68 -34.92
N CYS A 483 -11.59 57.20 -36.14
CA CYS A 483 -10.82 56.73 -37.29
C CYS A 483 -9.32 56.87 -37.06
N ARG A 484 -8.58 55.79 -37.25
CA ARG A 484 -7.12 55.78 -37.13
C ARG A 484 -6.45 56.69 -38.17
N VAL A 485 -5.20 57.07 -37.89
CA VAL A 485 -4.36 57.83 -38.81
C VAL A 485 -4.30 57.16 -40.19
N GLY A 486 -4.32 57.97 -41.25
CA GLY A 486 -4.44 57.53 -42.64
C GLY A 486 -5.87 57.23 -43.10
N PHE A 487 -6.88 57.32 -42.21
CA PHE A 487 -8.28 57.05 -42.50
C PHE A 487 -9.19 58.20 -42.01
N TYR A 488 -10.38 58.33 -42.60
CA TYR A 488 -11.40 59.33 -42.30
C TYR A 488 -12.80 58.71 -42.38
N GLN A 489 -13.81 59.37 -41.84
CA GLN A 489 -15.22 59.00 -42.02
C GLN A 489 -16.09 60.26 -42.07
N ASP A 490 -16.79 60.48 -43.18
CA ASP A 490 -17.58 61.67 -43.46
C ASP A 490 -19.09 61.49 -43.27
N GLN A 491 -19.53 60.26 -43.02
CA GLN A 491 -20.91 59.88 -42.72
C GLN A 491 -21.06 59.54 -41.23
N ALA A 492 -22.18 59.99 -40.64
CA ALA A 492 -22.59 59.49 -39.33
C ALA A 492 -23.17 58.07 -39.48
N GLY A 493 -23.11 57.26 -38.42
CA GLY A 493 -23.66 55.90 -38.43
C GLY A 493 -22.81 54.88 -39.17
N SER A 494 -21.50 55.13 -39.34
CA SER A 494 -20.65 54.23 -40.12
C SER A 494 -20.05 53.09 -39.30
N SER A 495 -19.95 51.91 -39.92
CA SER A 495 -19.31 50.73 -39.32
C SER A 495 -17.81 50.62 -39.62
N SER A 496 -17.25 51.49 -40.46
CA SER A 496 -15.82 51.45 -40.80
C SER A 496 -15.30 52.81 -41.27
N CYS A 497 -13.97 52.97 -41.32
CA CYS A 497 -13.34 54.20 -41.82
C CYS A 497 -12.81 54.04 -43.24
N LEU A 498 -12.91 55.10 -44.04
CA LEU A 498 -12.41 55.20 -45.40
C LEU A 498 -10.92 55.57 -45.40
N ALA A 499 -10.12 54.95 -46.26
CA ALA A 499 -8.71 55.30 -46.40
C ALA A 499 -8.53 56.65 -47.09
N CYS A 500 -7.59 57.48 -46.62
CA CYS A 500 -7.13 58.65 -47.37
C CYS A 500 -6.65 58.20 -48.77
N PRO A 501 -7.07 58.87 -49.85
CA PRO A 501 -6.74 58.47 -51.22
C PRO A 501 -5.22 58.55 -51.50
N ALA A 502 -4.75 57.77 -52.48
CA ALA A 502 -3.35 57.81 -52.91
C ALA A 502 -2.91 59.24 -53.28
N GLY A 503 -1.66 59.58 -52.96
CA GLY A 503 -1.13 60.94 -53.05
C GLY A 503 -1.48 61.83 -51.85
N THR A 504 -2.29 61.35 -50.90
CA THR A 504 -2.56 62.04 -49.64
C THR A 504 -2.17 61.19 -48.43
N PHE A 505 -2.03 61.81 -47.27
CA PHE A 505 -1.77 61.13 -46.00
C PHE A 505 -2.50 61.82 -44.85
N SER A 506 -2.66 61.13 -43.72
CA SER A 506 -3.12 61.74 -42.48
C SER A 506 -2.37 61.19 -41.28
N ASN A 507 -1.89 62.08 -40.42
CA ASN A 507 -1.27 61.78 -39.13
C ASN A 507 -2.17 62.12 -37.93
N ARG A 508 -3.43 62.50 -38.16
CA ARG A 508 -4.41 62.82 -37.11
C ARG A 508 -5.47 61.71 -37.01
N LEU A 509 -6.01 61.51 -35.82
CA LEU A 509 -7.14 60.62 -35.58
C LEU A 509 -8.46 61.35 -35.86
N GLY A 510 -9.51 60.60 -36.17
CA GLY A 510 -10.88 61.08 -36.22
C GLY A 510 -11.19 62.05 -37.35
N LEU A 511 -10.56 61.91 -38.51
CA LEU A 511 -10.82 62.81 -39.65
C LEU A 511 -12.27 62.66 -40.09
N THR A 512 -12.95 63.79 -40.27
CA THR A 512 -14.39 63.84 -40.58
C THR A 512 -14.67 64.08 -42.07
N ALA A 513 -13.63 64.23 -42.90
CA ALA A 513 -13.76 64.50 -44.33
C ALA A 513 -12.47 64.16 -45.08
N VAL A 514 -12.60 63.77 -46.36
CA VAL A 514 -11.46 63.49 -47.25
C VAL A 514 -10.56 64.72 -47.45
N SER A 515 -11.14 65.93 -47.39
CA SER A 515 -10.40 67.19 -47.51
C SER A 515 -9.39 67.42 -46.38
N GLN A 516 -9.52 66.70 -45.26
CA GLN A 516 -8.57 66.73 -44.15
C GLN A 516 -7.36 65.82 -44.37
N CYS A 517 -7.34 65.02 -45.45
CA CYS A 517 -6.16 64.28 -45.89
C CYS A 517 -5.18 65.24 -46.58
N THR A 518 -3.96 65.32 -46.07
CA THR A 518 -2.92 66.24 -46.55
C THR A 518 -2.29 65.71 -47.83
N LYS A 519 -2.20 66.53 -48.89
CA LYS A 519 -1.51 66.16 -50.13
C LYS A 519 -0.01 66.00 -49.93
N CYS A 520 0.60 65.03 -50.61
CA CYS A 520 2.05 64.85 -50.58
C CYS A 520 2.80 66.00 -51.28
N PRO A 521 3.87 66.55 -50.68
CA PRO A 521 4.66 67.59 -51.33
C PRO A 521 5.45 67.04 -52.54
N PRO A 522 5.90 67.91 -53.48
CA PRO A 522 6.71 67.49 -54.62
C PRO A 522 7.97 66.75 -54.17
N GLY A 523 8.37 65.75 -54.97
CA GLY A 523 9.45 64.82 -54.63
C GLY A 523 9.03 63.68 -53.69
N THR A 524 7.75 63.58 -53.33
CA THR A 524 7.22 62.50 -52.49
C THR A 524 5.93 61.91 -53.08
N SER A 525 5.60 60.68 -52.71
CA SER A 525 4.35 60.00 -53.09
C SER A 525 3.81 59.15 -51.94
N SER A 526 2.52 58.83 -51.95
CA SER A 526 1.90 57.91 -50.99
C SER A 526 0.86 57.01 -51.68
N SER A 527 0.77 55.77 -51.23
CA SER A 527 -0.38 54.90 -51.54
C SER A 527 -1.59 55.27 -50.66
N SER A 528 -2.77 54.75 -50.96
CA SER A 528 -3.95 54.94 -50.11
C SER A 528 -3.72 54.47 -48.67
N GLY A 529 -4.33 55.15 -47.70
CA GLY A 529 -4.30 54.78 -46.28
C GLY A 529 -2.98 55.04 -45.55
N ARG A 530 -2.10 55.88 -46.13
CA ARG A 530 -0.78 56.17 -45.54
C ARG A 530 -0.83 57.29 -44.51
N THR A 531 0.08 57.20 -43.55
CA THR A 531 0.22 58.17 -42.46
C THR A 531 1.32 59.20 -42.71
N SER A 532 2.11 59.03 -43.76
CA SER A 532 3.14 59.95 -44.23
C SER A 532 3.45 59.72 -45.71
N CYS A 533 4.09 60.69 -46.34
CA CYS A 533 4.58 60.58 -47.72
C CYS A 533 5.98 59.97 -47.78
N THR A 534 6.22 59.19 -48.83
CA THR A 534 7.53 58.56 -49.10
C THR A 534 8.29 59.33 -50.18
N PRO A 535 9.56 59.71 -49.95
CA PRO A 535 10.38 60.37 -50.98
C PRO A 535 10.58 59.50 -52.22
N CYS A 536 10.62 60.13 -53.39
CA CYS A 536 10.95 59.43 -54.64
C CYS A 536 12.36 58.86 -54.58
N ARG A 537 12.52 57.60 -54.98
CA ARG A 537 13.84 56.95 -55.01
C ARG A 537 14.71 57.54 -56.12
N SER A 538 16.02 57.42 -55.98
CA SER A 538 16.98 57.78 -57.03
C SER A 538 16.57 57.17 -58.37
N GLY A 539 16.68 57.95 -59.45
CA GLY A 539 16.21 57.60 -60.78
C GLY A 539 14.74 57.91 -61.02
N SER A 540 14.01 58.49 -60.05
CA SER A 540 12.61 58.91 -60.18
C SER A 540 12.34 60.26 -59.53
N PHE A 541 11.35 60.99 -60.03
CA PHE A 541 10.96 62.32 -59.55
C PHE A 541 9.45 62.46 -59.46
N SER A 542 8.98 63.44 -58.68
CA SER A 542 7.57 63.85 -58.63
C SER A 542 7.51 65.37 -58.63
N SER A 543 6.86 65.94 -59.64
CA SER A 543 6.73 67.40 -59.81
C SER A 543 5.45 67.98 -59.19
N GLU A 544 4.41 67.16 -59.04
CA GLU A 544 3.09 67.62 -58.63
C GLU A 544 2.82 67.33 -57.16
N GLN A 545 2.14 68.26 -56.48
CA GLN A 545 1.59 68.01 -55.16
C GLN A 545 0.48 66.96 -55.26
N GLY A 546 0.49 65.99 -54.36
CA GLY A 546 -0.50 64.91 -54.32
C GLY A 546 -0.20 63.75 -55.27
N SER A 547 1.07 63.57 -55.67
CA SER A 547 1.42 62.49 -56.59
C SER A 547 1.22 61.10 -55.95
N PRO A 548 0.43 60.19 -56.56
CA PRO A 548 0.23 58.83 -56.04
C PRO A 548 1.46 57.93 -56.28
N SER A 549 2.35 58.30 -57.20
CA SER A 549 3.58 57.57 -57.52
C SER A 549 4.66 58.49 -58.07
N CYS A 550 5.91 58.04 -58.02
CA CYS A 550 7.06 58.75 -58.60
C CYS A 550 7.28 58.35 -60.05
N ARG A 551 7.55 59.33 -60.92
CA ARG A 551 7.81 59.11 -62.34
C ARG A 551 9.30 58.80 -62.57
N PRO A 552 9.65 57.75 -63.33
CA PRO A 552 11.06 57.44 -63.61
C PRO A 552 11.71 58.49 -64.53
N CYS A 553 13.01 58.70 -64.38
CA CYS A 553 13.82 59.49 -65.29
C CYS A 553 13.79 58.87 -66.70
N PRO A 554 13.72 59.67 -67.78
CA PRO A 554 13.74 59.14 -69.15
C PRO A 554 15.04 58.40 -69.50
N ARG A 555 14.98 57.55 -70.52
CA ARG A 555 16.16 56.90 -71.13
C ARG A 555 17.23 57.93 -71.52
N GLY A 556 18.50 57.58 -71.34
CA GLY A 556 19.64 58.48 -71.59
C GLY A 556 19.87 59.54 -70.50
N THR A 557 19.04 59.56 -69.45
CA THR A 557 19.23 60.41 -68.27
C THR A 557 19.31 59.56 -67.00
N ALA A 558 19.93 60.11 -65.95
CA ALA A 558 20.02 59.47 -64.64
C ALA A 558 19.95 60.52 -63.53
N SER A 559 19.44 60.13 -62.36
CA SER A 559 19.43 60.99 -61.17
C SER A 559 19.76 60.19 -59.92
N ASP A 560 20.80 60.59 -59.21
CA ASP A 560 21.16 60.06 -57.89
C ASP A 560 20.35 60.69 -56.75
N ALA A 561 19.63 61.79 -57.03
CA ALA A 561 18.86 62.53 -56.04
C ALA A 561 17.64 61.73 -55.51
N VAL A 562 17.61 61.49 -54.20
CA VAL A 562 16.43 61.02 -53.48
C VAL A 562 15.50 62.21 -53.23
N GLY A 563 14.22 62.06 -53.54
CA GLY A 563 13.21 63.11 -53.41
C GLY A 563 13.25 64.14 -54.54
N ALA A 564 13.70 63.74 -55.75
CA ALA A 564 13.77 64.64 -56.90
C ALA A 564 12.39 65.28 -57.19
N ARG A 565 12.36 66.62 -57.19
CA ARG A 565 11.12 67.41 -57.31
C ARG A 565 10.73 67.77 -58.74
N SER A 566 11.54 67.40 -59.73
CA SER A 566 11.32 67.76 -61.13
C SER A 566 12.20 66.93 -62.06
N MET A 567 11.81 66.91 -63.34
CA MET A 567 12.54 66.22 -64.41
C MET A 567 13.97 66.77 -64.62
N SER A 568 14.22 68.03 -64.21
CA SER A 568 15.55 68.65 -64.28
C SER A 568 16.59 67.98 -63.37
N ALA A 569 16.16 67.18 -62.39
CA ALA A 569 17.07 66.35 -61.60
C ALA A 569 17.66 65.18 -62.40
N CYS A 570 17.03 64.78 -63.51
CA CYS A 570 17.52 63.73 -64.41
C CYS A 570 18.56 64.30 -65.37
N ARG A 571 19.85 64.07 -65.09
CA ARG A 571 20.98 64.58 -65.87
C ARG A 571 21.28 63.67 -67.06
N ARG A 572 21.59 64.26 -68.22
CA ARG A 572 21.98 63.52 -69.44
C ARG A 572 23.31 62.80 -69.26
N CYS A 573 23.38 61.55 -69.71
CA CYS A 573 24.60 60.75 -69.60
C CYS A 573 25.75 61.27 -70.48
N PRO A 574 27.00 61.27 -69.99
CA PRO A 574 28.17 61.69 -70.78
C PRO A 574 28.47 60.74 -71.96
N LYS A 575 29.34 61.19 -72.89
CA LYS A 575 29.82 60.34 -74.01
C LYS A 575 30.53 59.10 -73.46
N GLY A 576 30.50 58.00 -74.22
CA GLY A 576 31.01 56.70 -73.77
C GLY A 576 30.15 56.01 -72.72
N THR A 577 28.96 56.56 -72.36
CA THR A 577 28.04 55.97 -71.39
C THR A 577 26.59 55.94 -71.90
N ARG A 578 25.76 55.11 -71.28
CA ARG A 578 24.35 54.88 -71.56
C ARG A 578 23.51 54.76 -70.28
N SER A 579 22.20 54.98 -70.37
CA SER A 579 21.27 54.79 -69.24
C SER A 579 19.89 54.35 -69.71
N PHE A 580 19.28 53.40 -69.00
CA PHE A 580 17.88 53.01 -69.19
C PHE A 580 16.92 53.92 -68.40
N GLY A 581 15.62 53.86 -68.70
CA GLY A 581 14.63 54.65 -67.97
C GLY A 581 14.60 54.27 -66.49
N GLY A 582 14.60 55.26 -65.60
CA GLY A 582 14.60 55.04 -64.15
C GLY A 582 15.99 54.82 -63.53
N SER A 583 17.08 54.98 -64.29
CA SER A 583 18.43 54.72 -63.75
C SER A 583 18.88 55.82 -62.79
N SER A 584 19.58 55.41 -61.72
CA SER A 584 20.22 56.32 -60.76
C SER A 584 21.60 56.81 -61.22
N SER A 585 22.23 56.12 -62.18
CA SER A 585 23.54 56.46 -62.73
C SER A 585 23.67 56.08 -64.21
N CYS A 586 24.68 56.65 -64.89
CA CYS A 586 25.02 56.31 -66.27
C CYS A 586 26.06 55.19 -66.31
N SER A 587 25.83 54.17 -67.14
CA SER A 587 26.68 52.99 -67.29
C SER A 587 27.61 53.13 -68.49
N ALA A 588 28.89 52.78 -68.36
CA ALA A 588 29.85 52.86 -69.46
C ALA A 588 29.53 51.87 -70.61
N CYS A 589 29.92 52.23 -71.84
CA CYS A 589 29.89 51.32 -73.00
C CYS A 589 30.90 50.18 -72.82
N GLY A 590 30.50 48.98 -73.25
CA GLY A 590 31.31 47.77 -73.15
C GLY A 590 32.46 47.73 -74.14
N GLN A 591 33.25 46.65 -74.09
CA GLN A 591 34.27 46.39 -75.12
C GLN A 591 33.59 46.07 -76.46
N GLY A 592 34.21 46.45 -77.57
CA GLY A 592 33.61 46.34 -78.89
C GLY A 592 32.50 47.38 -79.14
N GLU A 593 32.17 48.26 -78.19
CA GLU A 593 31.15 49.30 -78.32
C GLU A 593 31.72 50.68 -78.02
N PHE A 594 31.19 51.71 -78.66
CA PHE A 594 31.52 53.11 -78.42
C PHE A 594 30.25 53.98 -78.40
N GLN A 595 30.33 55.17 -77.81
CA GLN A 595 29.24 56.15 -77.89
C GLN A 595 29.77 57.58 -77.99
N ASN A 596 29.47 58.23 -79.10
CA ASN A 596 29.99 59.55 -79.45
C ASN A 596 29.07 60.73 -79.07
N GLN A 597 27.84 60.47 -78.64
CA GLN A 597 26.87 61.49 -78.26
C GLN A 597 26.49 61.41 -76.77
N ARG A 598 26.15 62.55 -76.15
CA ARG A 598 25.61 62.61 -74.79
C ARG A 598 24.12 62.24 -74.79
N GLY A 599 23.64 61.72 -73.66
CA GLY A 599 22.21 61.46 -73.44
C GLY A 599 21.68 60.24 -74.16
N GLN A 600 22.55 59.28 -74.48
CA GLN A 600 22.18 58.11 -75.27
C GLN A 600 21.70 56.98 -74.36
N GLY A 601 20.68 56.25 -74.81
CA GLY A 601 20.13 55.10 -74.09
C GLY A 601 20.95 53.82 -74.28
N GLU A 602 21.73 53.74 -75.36
CA GLU A 602 22.46 52.56 -75.79
C GLU A 602 23.81 52.92 -76.44
N CYS A 603 24.74 51.97 -76.50
CA CYS A 603 26.07 52.13 -77.10
C CYS A 603 26.07 51.53 -78.52
N LYS A 604 26.92 52.07 -79.41
CA LYS A 604 27.04 51.63 -80.81
C LYS A 604 28.15 50.57 -80.94
N PRO A 605 27.93 49.44 -81.61
CA PRO A 605 28.97 48.44 -81.81
C PRO A 605 30.04 48.87 -82.83
N CYS A 606 31.25 48.32 -82.72
CA CYS A 606 32.32 48.48 -83.70
C CYS A 606 31.98 47.75 -85.01
N PRO A 607 32.22 48.33 -86.20
CA PRO A 607 31.91 47.68 -87.47
C PRO A 607 32.72 46.39 -87.74
N LYS A 608 32.22 45.55 -88.66
CA LYS A 608 32.93 44.34 -89.16
C LYS A 608 34.33 44.67 -89.68
N GLY A 609 35.26 43.73 -89.57
CA GLY A 609 36.69 43.93 -89.90
C GLY A 609 37.46 44.75 -88.86
N THR A 610 36.78 45.27 -87.83
CA THR A 610 37.38 46.02 -86.72
C THR A 610 37.01 45.44 -85.36
N PHE A 611 37.82 45.72 -84.34
CA PHE A 611 37.57 45.31 -82.96
C PHE A 611 37.99 46.40 -81.97
N SER A 612 37.38 46.43 -80.79
CA SER A 612 37.86 47.28 -79.69
C SER A 612 37.93 46.50 -78.38
N THR A 613 39.04 46.67 -77.66
CA THR A 613 39.25 46.07 -76.33
C THR A 613 39.05 47.07 -75.19
N GLY A 614 38.93 48.36 -75.50
CA GLY A 614 38.71 49.42 -74.52
C GLY A 614 37.26 49.50 -74.06
N ARG A 615 37.03 50.04 -72.85
CA ARG A 615 35.68 50.36 -72.33
C ARG A 615 35.48 51.86 -72.34
N MET A 616 34.23 52.30 -72.40
CA MET A 616 33.85 53.72 -72.40
C MET A 616 34.36 54.48 -73.65
N GLU A 617 34.50 53.79 -74.77
CA GLU A 617 35.00 54.40 -75.99
C GLU A 617 34.06 55.50 -76.49
N THR A 618 34.63 56.64 -76.84
CA THR A 618 33.86 57.86 -77.17
C THR A 618 33.80 58.15 -78.66
N SER A 619 34.46 57.33 -79.49
CA SER A 619 34.56 57.51 -80.93
C SER A 619 34.76 56.18 -81.65
N ILE A 620 34.32 56.11 -82.90
CA ILE A 620 34.51 54.95 -83.79
C ILE A 620 35.99 54.66 -84.06
N ALA A 621 36.86 55.67 -83.93
CA ALA A 621 38.31 55.51 -84.10
C ALA A 621 38.93 54.51 -83.11
N ALA A 622 38.25 54.19 -82.01
CA ALA A 622 38.69 53.16 -81.08
C ALA A 622 38.55 51.73 -81.63
N CYS A 623 37.77 51.54 -82.69
CA CYS A 623 37.61 50.26 -83.37
C CYS A 623 38.79 50.05 -84.34
N ARG A 624 39.74 49.20 -83.95
CA ARG A 624 40.99 48.93 -84.68
C ARG A 624 40.79 47.85 -85.73
N PRO A 625 41.35 47.95 -86.95
CA PRO A 625 41.20 46.93 -87.98
C PRO A 625 41.97 45.65 -87.65
N CYS A 626 41.48 44.50 -88.13
CA CYS A 626 42.17 43.22 -88.02
C CYS A 626 43.52 43.20 -88.78
N ALA A 627 44.54 42.53 -88.24
CA ALA A 627 45.83 42.43 -88.92
C ALA A 627 45.78 41.38 -90.07
N ALA A 628 46.70 41.46 -91.04
CA ALA A 628 46.81 40.46 -92.10
C ALA A 628 46.98 39.03 -91.53
N GLY A 629 46.33 38.05 -92.16
CA GLY A 629 46.19 36.68 -91.65
C GLY A 629 45.10 36.52 -90.57
N THR A 630 44.38 37.58 -90.22
CA THR A 630 43.22 37.55 -89.30
C THR A 630 42.02 38.31 -89.86
N PHE A 631 40.81 37.94 -89.44
CA PHE A 631 39.56 38.54 -89.91
C PHE A 631 38.50 38.63 -88.80
N VAL A 632 37.45 39.44 -89.01
CA VAL A 632 36.21 39.33 -88.24
C VAL A 632 35.00 39.78 -89.06
N ASN A 633 33.93 38.98 -89.02
CA ASN A 633 32.76 39.14 -89.90
C ASN A 633 31.49 39.66 -89.18
N PHE A 634 31.56 39.98 -87.89
CA PHE A 634 30.44 40.51 -87.09
C PHE A 634 30.80 41.85 -86.40
N GLU A 635 29.78 42.64 -86.08
CA GLU A 635 29.93 43.92 -85.38
C GLU A 635 30.09 43.71 -83.87
N GLY A 636 30.75 44.64 -83.19
CA GLY A 636 30.96 44.58 -81.74
C GLY A 636 32.09 43.64 -81.34
N SER A 637 32.92 43.22 -82.28
CA SER A 637 33.99 42.29 -81.95
C SER A 637 35.02 42.92 -81.00
N THR A 638 35.54 42.07 -80.10
CA THR A 638 36.59 42.42 -79.15
C THR A 638 37.95 41.85 -79.55
N ARG A 639 38.02 41.06 -80.63
CA ARG A 639 39.26 40.49 -81.18
C ARG A 639 39.10 40.04 -82.64
N CYS A 640 40.20 39.81 -83.32
CA CYS A 640 40.21 39.22 -84.67
C CYS A 640 40.58 37.74 -84.62
N GLU A 641 40.03 36.95 -85.54
CA GLU A 641 40.25 35.52 -85.63
C GLU A 641 41.26 35.17 -86.74
N PRO A 642 42.17 34.19 -86.52
CA PRO A 642 43.17 33.80 -87.49
C PRO A 642 42.59 33.01 -88.68
N CYS A 643 43.19 33.17 -89.87
CA CYS A 643 42.92 32.29 -91.02
C CYS A 643 43.40 30.84 -90.75
N PHE A 644 42.66 29.86 -91.26
CA PHE A 644 42.98 28.44 -91.12
C PHE A 644 43.88 27.93 -92.27
N GLY A 645 44.58 26.81 -92.07
CA GLY A 645 45.42 26.22 -93.12
C GLY A 645 44.60 25.86 -94.35
N GLY A 646 45.16 26.07 -95.54
CA GLY A 646 44.44 26.00 -96.82
C GLY A 646 43.84 27.35 -97.24
N THR A 647 43.72 28.31 -96.32
CA THR A 647 43.29 29.69 -96.60
C THR A 647 44.41 30.69 -96.29
N PHE A 648 44.31 31.91 -96.79
CA PHE A 648 45.20 33.01 -96.45
C PHE A 648 44.48 34.35 -96.55
N GLN A 649 45.05 35.37 -95.91
CA GLN A 649 44.62 36.76 -96.13
C GLN A 649 45.80 37.71 -95.98
N ASN A 650 46.06 38.53 -96.98
CA ASN A 650 47.17 39.47 -97.01
C ASN A 650 46.78 40.91 -96.65
N GLN A 651 45.47 41.23 -96.56
CA GLN A 651 44.97 42.56 -96.22
C GLN A 651 44.65 42.73 -94.73
N THR A 652 44.85 43.94 -94.20
CA THR A 652 44.34 44.36 -92.89
C THR A 652 42.88 44.79 -92.97
N GLY A 653 42.08 44.51 -91.94
CA GLY A 653 40.65 44.82 -91.88
C GLY A 653 39.78 43.78 -92.58
N ALA A 654 40.36 42.62 -92.91
CA ALA A 654 39.66 41.58 -93.64
C ALA A 654 38.44 41.05 -92.87
N GLN A 655 37.41 40.72 -93.63
CA GLN A 655 36.17 40.14 -93.11
C GLN A 655 36.12 38.62 -93.32
N PHE A 656 37.01 38.05 -94.14
CA PHE A 656 37.14 36.63 -94.42
C PHE A 656 38.54 36.30 -94.94
N CYS A 657 38.90 35.02 -94.92
CA CYS A 657 40.13 34.48 -95.51
C CYS A 657 39.82 33.82 -96.86
N GLU A 658 40.74 33.92 -97.81
CA GLU A 658 40.63 33.40 -99.17
C GLU A 658 41.33 32.05 -99.30
N GLU A 659 40.85 31.12 -100.13
CA GLU A 659 41.48 29.81 -100.31
C GLU A 659 42.78 29.89 -101.12
N CYS A 660 43.72 29.00 -100.81
CA CYS A 660 44.93 28.86 -101.60
C CYS A 660 44.62 28.32 -102.99
N PRO A 661 45.14 28.92 -104.07
CA PRO A 661 44.92 28.42 -105.43
C PRO A 661 45.60 27.06 -105.68
N ALA A 662 45.18 26.36 -106.74
CA ALA A 662 45.73 25.04 -107.13
C ALA A 662 47.26 25.06 -107.26
N ASN A 663 47.90 23.92 -106.95
CA ASN A 663 49.35 23.75 -106.83
C ASN A 663 50.01 24.62 -105.74
N THR A 664 49.23 25.24 -104.85
CA THR A 664 49.72 25.91 -103.66
C THR A 664 48.98 25.42 -102.42
N PHE A 665 49.67 25.48 -101.29
CA PHE A 665 49.13 25.10 -99.99
C PHE A 665 49.52 26.14 -98.92
N SER A 666 48.71 26.26 -97.88
CA SER A 666 49.11 27.01 -96.69
C SER A 666 48.90 26.17 -95.44
N ILE A 667 49.83 26.30 -94.49
CA ILE A 667 49.71 25.64 -93.19
C ILE A 667 49.59 26.69 -92.11
N ALA A 668 48.52 26.59 -91.32
CA ALA A 668 48.43 27.34 -90.08
C ALA A 668 49.36 26.67 -89.06
N ARG A 669 50.47 27.32 -88.72
CA ARG A 669 51.33 26.89 -87.60
C ARG A 669 50.92 27.64 -86.34
N ARG A 670 51.14 27.04 -85.16
CA ARG A 670 50.90 27.73 -83.89
C ARG A 670 51.60 29.10 -83.90
N GLY A 671 50.80 30.16 -83.81
CA GLY A 671 51.27 31.55 -83.74
C GLY A 671 51.60 32.24 -85.08
N LYS A 672 51.43 31.57 -86.23
CA LYS A 672 51.51 32.22 -87.55
C LYS A 672 50.37 31.75 -88.44
N SER A 673 49.40 32.64 -88.58
CA SER A 673 48.29 32.46 -89.52
C SER A 673 48.79 32.59 -90.95
N PRO A 674 48.30 31.76 -91.87
CA PRO A 674 48.71 31.87 -93.25
C PRO A 674 48.21 33.20 -93.83
N ASN A 675 49.15 34.02 -94.25
CA ASN A 675 48.93 35.29 -94.95
C ASN A 675 49.40 35.21 -96.41
N VAL A 676 49.88 34.04 -96.83
CA VAL A 676 50.28 33.71 -98.20
C VAL A 676 50.25 32.18 -98.40
N CYS A 677 50.00 31.72 -99.62
CA CYS A 677 50.08 30.31 -100.03
C CYS A 677 51.43 29.98 -100.65
N ARG A 678 51.93 28.75 -100.44
CA ARG A 678 53.23 28.27 -100.91
C ARG A 678 53.07 27.19 -101.98
N SER A 679 53.88 27.21 -103.03
CA SER A 679 53.78 26.27 -104.16
C SER A 679 54.25 24.83 -103.83
N CYS A 680 53.75 23.84 -104.56
CA CYS A 680 54.09 22.41 -104.40
C CYS A 680 55.46 22.00 -104.96
N PRO A 681 56.18 21.03 -104.34
CA PRO A 681 57.44 20.49 -104.86
C PRO A 681 57.28 19.64 -106.14
N GLY A 682 58.36 19.58 -106.95
CA GLY A 682 58.37 18.91 -108.25
C GLY A 682 57.97 17.44 -108.21
N GLY A 683 56.92 17.09 -108.95
CA GLY A 683 56.32 15.75 -109.01
C GLY A 683 55.06 15.56 -108.16
N THR A 684 54.68 16.54 -107.33
CA THR A 684 53.46 16.53 -106.49
C THR A 684 52.48 17.63 -106.91
N THR A 685 51.18 17.43 -106.74
CA THR A 685 50.13 18.43 -107.02
C THR A 685 49.26 18.68 -105.78
N SER A 686 48.52 19.79 -105.76
CA SER A 686 47.51 20.02 -104.73
C SER A 686 46.30 20.73 -105.30
N ASP A 687 45.11 20.35 -104.84
CA ASP A 687 43.88 21.06 -105.16
C ASP A 687 43.83 22.43 -104.44
N PRO A 688 43.00 23.38 -104.90
CA PRO A 688 42.74 24.61 -104.15
C PRO A 688 42.33 24.32 -102.70
N GLY A 689 42.71 25.18 -101.77
CA GLY A 689 42.41 25.00 -100.34
C GLY A 689 43.26 23.95 -99.64
N SER A 690 44.22 23.32 -100.33
CA SER A 690 45.03 22.25 -99.75
C SER A 690 45.99 22.76 -98.67
N THR A 691 46.22 21.93 -97.66
CA THR A 691 47.21 22.19 -96.60
C THR A 691 48.55 21.50 -96.84
N ARG A 692 48.67 20.70 -97.90
CA ARG A 692 49.88 19.99 -98.32
C ARG A 692 49.77 19.61 -99.79
N CYS A 693 50.86 19.13 -100.36
CA CYS A 693 50.92 18.58 -101.72
C CYS A 693 51.05 17.05 -101.65
N GLU A 694 50.49 16.36 -102.65
CA GLU A 694 50.47 14.88 -102.74
C GLU A 694 51.21 14.37 -103.98
#